data_AF-A0A7M4D3X0-F1
#
_entry.id   AF-A0A7M4D3X0-F1
#
_cell.length_a   1.000
_cell.length_b   1.000
_cell.length_c   1.000
_cell.angle_alpha   90.00
_cell.angle_beta   90.00
_cell.angle_gamma   90.00
#
_symmetry.space_group_name_H-M   'P 1'
#
loop_
_entity.id
_entity.type
_entity.pdbx_description
1 polymer ?
#
loop_
_entity_poly.entity_id
_entity_poly.type
_entity_poly.pdbx_seq_one_letter_code
_entity_poly.pdbx_strand_id
1 'polypeptide(L)'
;MASKFFQKAYVGVCCLLFVFGCSNQKNTFVSRQYHALTTHYNVYFNGNESLKKGEKKIEDGITENYSLLLPVFEYQDPTARALSFSDMDRALEKAAKAIKIHSITRNPKRKKGNQSEKYKEFRKKKEYNDWIDDCYLLIGKAKFYKGEHHVSEKAFEFILKEYPESDLIPEAKLGLARSLIDRGELIAGNEILDRLTNDPKLPKDFILHISTLRASTAIQQKKYESAIDELGRAIILVGSKSKKARYYYLTAQLYQKLGDADASLRTLQKLIDLNASYEMTFNAKISSALSYTGNENGEEIRRSLRKMLRDEKNTEYQDQIYYALAEMDVKDGNMDAAVSNYWESTKRTVYNENQKAISFLKLGDYYFEDLNYPKSQMCYDSSMTYLGKDYPNYSEISVRIGNLTELVNNLNLVEREDSLQRVASMSSADRDKLIQGIIQKINDKERERKQKEAEAVSNRAFFSQNNMLGNSNRATASQGNWYFYNPTNIGLGKSDFQRKWGRRKLEDNWRRKNKSTFSIEDVELALEDNTGTDSVDPSFKKDPKSKDYYLVDLPVTKGGMEKSNERIMLGLYQAALVYEEKLNNPEKALETMEILIQRFPDNPYLLSAYYHIYSLNKEIGNSSKADVYKNKILTEFKGSDYAKALSDPNFFAKIEAEGQKANQLYAAAYEDYQNFYYLRVIKSCNEGLLRYPESELRPRFLFLRALCIGRTKSVSQFRQSLDQLLESKPTPKIANTAKAILKGLDDGAVPMPYTELDMEQARQNRLLRNWRIEGDQAVVTLARKEKEVKEKPIYKFAETEEHYFILLFDKKDADPNRMLFNIAKYNSEAYNSRVFKVDRLSLNKEQIMIMVKGLENKEDALNYFNGVITNDNAFAGLENVDYRNFVISVSNFNVFKKNQDVEGYLDFYTKSYFNISRTDRKTTVRRNDKLVSVNSNLDSTKFAVNANDNHKFILLVPARKVNIGKLRTDIFNHDKDFTVLRDQYDDDLNMIVVNNVGSKAEAMSYFRNLIKDESVYAQLANVEYRNFVISEENFNKFYISKTLFPYLDFFKENYLNNEKTEVVKPKEKLVQEGIYTYKEEVPHYFALVYSTDNVNKKQLVNGIKKYNTKSLKVEVRALDENREILLVTNMRNKKQAMMYFRAIVTNRMLFEPVEKVNYRNFVISDENLDVFMKDGDPAIYLEFFKKWYLK
;
A
#
# COMPACT_ATOMS: atom_id res chain seq x y z
N MET A 1 -13.55 1.04 88.88
CA MET A 1 -14.47 1.80 87.98
C MET A 1 -13.74 2.87 87.17
N ALA A 2 -12.72 3.56 87.72
CA ALA A 2 -11.95 4.59 87.03
C ALA A 2 -11.18 4.12 85.77
N SER A 3 -10.59 2.90 85.74
CA SER A 3 -9.81 2.47 84.56
C SER A 3 -10.65 2.21 83.30
N LYS A 4 -11.90 1.72 83.45
CA LYS A 4 -12.86 1.59 82.33
C LYS A 4 -13.33 2.95 81.82
N PHE A 5 -13.37 3.97 82.69
CA PHE A 5 -13.69 5.34 82.30
C PHE A 5 -12.52 5.98 81.54
N PHE A 6 -11.27 5.77 81.99
CA PHE A 6 -10.07 6.20 81.28
C PHE A 6 -9.87 5.49 79.94
N GLN A 7 -10.14 4.18 79.82
CA GLN A 7 -10.10 3.47 78.54
C GLN A 7 -11.18 3.95 77.57
N LYS A 8 -12.41 4.17 78.02
CA LYS A 8 -13.49 4.73 77.19
C LYS A 8 -13.23 6.19 76.80
N ALA A 9 -12.62 6.98 77.69
CA ALA A 9 -12.16 8.32 77.39
C ALA A 9 -10.98 8.33 76.41
N TYR A 10 -10.05 7.37 76.51
CA TYR A 10 -8.92 7.23 75.58
C TYR A 10 -9.41 6.80 74.18
N VAL A 11 -10.33 5.84 74.11
CA VAL A 11 -11.00 5.44 72.86
C VAL A 11 -11.82 6.60 72.29
N GLY A 12 -12.53 7.35 73.14
CA GLY A 12 -13.28 8.54 72.75
C GLY A 12 -12.39 9.67 72.22
N VAL A 13 -11.23 9.91 72.84
CA VAL A 13 -10.23 10.89 72.39
C VAL A 13 -9.54 10.43 71.11
N CYS A 14 -9.21 9.14 70.96
CA CYS A 14 -8.70 8.58 69.72
C CYS A 14 -9.73 8.71 68.58
N CYS A 15 -11.01 8.38 68.83
CA CYS A 15 -12.09 8.56 67.85
C CYS A 15 -12.30 10.05 67.49
N LEU A 16 -12.24 10.97 68.45
CA LEU A 16 -12.30 12.42 68.20
C LEU A 16 -11.10 12.93 67.39
N LEU A 17 -9.89 12.44 67.66
CA LEU A 17 -8.69 12.76 66.87
C LEU A 17 -8.77 12.22 65.43
N PHE A 18 -9.41 11.06 65.22
CA PHE A 18 -9.71 10.54 63.88
C PHE A 18 -10.72 11.42 63.12
N VAL A 19 -11.79 11.90 63.78
CA VAL A 19 -12.81 12.75 63.13
C VAL A 19 -12.27 14.15 62.79
N PHE A 20 -11.37 14.71 63.61
CA PHE A 20 -10.75 16.01 63.34
C PHE A 20 -9.48 15.96 62.46
N GLY A 21 -8.87 14.78 62.28
CA GLY A 21 -7.67 14.57 61.48
C GLY A 21 -7.90 14.48 59.96
N CYS A 22 -9.13 14.16 59.52
CA CYS A 22 -9.45 13.95 58.10
C CYS A 22 -9.63 15.22 57.25
N SER A 23 -9.64 16.42 57.87
CA SER A 23 -9.91 17.67 57.17
C SER A 23 -8.61 18.35 56.69
N ASN A 24 -8.35 18.32 55.37
CA ASN A 24 -7.29 19.12 54.73
C ASN A 24 -7.49 20.64 54.84
N GLN A 25 -8.72 21.08 55.20
CA GLN A 25 -9.03 22.49 55.44
C GLN A 25 -8.44 23.04 56.76
N LYS A 26 -7.90 22.20 57.64
CA LYS A 26 -7.27 22.62 58.91
C LYS A 26 -5.78 22.22 58.91
N ASN A 27 -4.88 23.20 59.00
CA ASN A 27 -3.45 22.95 59.11
C ASN A 27 -2.99 22.87 60.59
N THR A 28 -3.07 21.67 61.16
CA THR A 28 -2.63 21.33 62.54
C THR A 28 -1.56 20.24 62.50
N PHE A 29 -0.82 20.03 63.59
CA PHE A 29 0.19 18.96 63.63
C PHE A 29 -0.41 17.58 63.36
N VAL A 30 -1.53 17.24 64.01
CA VAL A 30 -2.21 15.95 63.86
C VAL A 30 -2.73 15.75 62.43
N SER A 31 -3.36 16.77 61.85
CA SER A 31 -3.84 16.67 60.46
C SER A 31 -2.70 16.53 59.46
N ARG A 32 -1.58 17.24 59.64
CA ARG A 32 -0.39 17.08 58.78
C ARG A 32 0.19 15.66 58.86
N GLN A 33 0.35 15.11 60.07
CA GLN A 33 0.88 13.75 60.22
C GLN A 33 -0.06 12.68 59.67
N TYR A 34 -1.38 12.83 59.88
CA TYR A 34 -2.37 11.96 59.28
C TYR A 34 -2.31 11.98 57.75
N HIS A 35 -2.32 13.17 57.14
CA HIS A 35 -2.25 13.32 55.69
C HIS A 35 -0.90 12.86 55.13
N ALA A 36 0.22 13.09 55.82
CA ALA A 36 1.53 12.60 55.39
C ALA A 36 1.61 11.07 55.41
N LEU A 37 1.20 10.42 56.51
CA LEU A 37 1.22 8.96 56.65
C LEU A 37 0.32 8.29 55.60
N THR A 38 -0.88 8.84 55.40
CA THR A 38 -1.83 8.32 54.42
C THR A 38 -1.37 8.58 52.99
N THR A 39 -0.76 9.73 52.68
CA THR A 39 -0.14 9.98 51.37
C THR A 39 0.96 8.95 51.09
N HIS A 40 1.88 8.74 52.04
CA HIS A 40 3.00 7.84 51.84
C HIS A 40 2.55 6.41 51.57
N TYR A 41 1.83 5.78 52.50
CA TYR A 41 1.53 4.34 52.41
C TYR A 41 0.38 4.00 51.47
N ASN A 42 -0.69 4.82 51.42
CA ASN A 42 -1.85 4.47 50.61
C ASN A 42 -1.68 4.89 49.15
N VAL A 43 -0.83 5.88 48.88
CA VAL A 43 -0.79 6.56 47.59
C VAL A 43 0.59 6.54 46.97
N TYR A 44 1.57 7.23 47.54
CA TYR A 44 2.92 7.36 46.96
C TYR A 44 3.63 6.02 46.82
N PHE A 45 3.71 5.22 47.89
CA PHE A 45 4.37 3.90 47.87
C PHE A 45 3.78 3.01 46.77
N ASN A 46 2.45 2.91 46.71
CA ASN A 46 1.75 2.13 45.69
C ASN A 46 1.97 2.67 44.26
N GLY A 47 2.07 3.99 44.12
CA GLY A 47 2.36 4.62 42.84
C GLY A 47 3.80 4.40 42.39
N ASN A 48 4.76 4.50 43.31
CA ASN A 48 6.19 4.29 43.04
C ASN A 48 6.50 2.81 42.74
N GLU A 49 5.88 1.87 43.45
CA GLU A 49 6.01 0.44 43.11
C GLU A 49 5.40 0.12 41.73
N SER A 50 4.32 0.82 41.35
CA SER A 50 3.77 0.74 40.00
C SER A 50 4.76 1.29 38.96
N LEU A 51 5.37 2.46 39.22
CA LEU A 51 6.40 3.03 38.35
C LEU A 51 7.55 2.04 38.13
N LYS A 52 8.15 1.51 39.20
CA LYS A 52 9.25 0.53 39.13
C LYS A 52 8.86 -0.72 38.36
N LYS A 53 7.64 -1.23 38.58
CA LYS A 53 7.13 -2.39 37.84
C LYS A 53 7.02 -2.09 36.35
N GLY A 54 6.56 -0.89 35.99
CA GLY A 54 6.50 -0.45 34.61
C GLY A 54 7.89 -0.29 33.98
N GLU A 55 8.85 0.31 34.69
CA GLU A 55 10.26 0.38 34.26
C GLU A 55 10.82 -1.02 33.98
N LYS A 56 10.61 -1.96 34.91
CA LYS A 56 11.06 -3.35 34.75
C LYS A 56 10.43 -4.05 33.54
N LYS A 57 9.16 -3.76 33.23
CA LYS A 57 8.52 -4.30 32.00
C LYS A 57 9.16 -3.77 30.71
N ILE A 58 9.66 -2.54 30.71
CA ILE A 58 10.43 -2.01 29.58
C ILE A 58 11.74 -2.80 29.46
N GLU A 59 12.45 -2.96 30.58
CA GLU A 59 13.73 -3.70 30.61
C GLU A 59 13.58 -5.16 30.20
N ASP A 60 12.53 -5.86 30.66
CA ASP A 60 12.30 -7.27 30.37
C ASP A 60 11.66 -7.50 28.98
N GLY A 61 11.04 -6.47 28.41
CA GLY A 61 10.26 -6.55 27.17
C GLY A 61 10.97 -6.06 25.92
N ILE A 62 12.18 -5.54 26.04
CA ILE A 62 12.99 -5.14 24.87
C ILE A 62 13.48 -6.38 24.12
N THR A 63 13.22 -6.41 22.82
CA THR A 63 13.84 -7.35 21.89
C THR A 63 14.94 -6.63 21.13
N GLU A 64 16.20 -7.00 21.39
CA GLU A 64 17.35 -6.31 20.82
C GLU A 64 17.50 -6.61 19.31
N ASN A 65 17.63 -5.55 18.52
CA ASN A 65 18.00 -5.68 17.11
C ASN A 65 19.48 -5.35 16.95
N TYR A 66 20.32 -6.39 16.98
CA TYR A 66 21.77 -6.27 16.92
C TYR A 66 22.32 -5.79 15.57
N SER A 67 21.50 -5.80 14.51
CA SER A 67 21.86 -5.23 13.20
C SER A 67 21.81 -3.69 13.19
N LEU A 68 21.18 -3.08 14.18
CA LEU A 68 21.11 -1.63 14.37
C LEU A 68 21.86 -1.22 15.64
N LEU A 69 22.25 0.05 15.75
CA LEU A 69 22.82 0.58 16.99
C LEU A 69 21.82 0.38 18.13
N LEU A 70 22.23 -0.34 19.18
CA LEU A 70 21.37 -0.55 20.34
C LEU A 70 21.04 0.82 20.98
N PRO A 71 19.78 1.08 21.36
CA PRO A 71 19.46 2.34 22.02
C PRO A 71 20.17 2.42 23.37
N VAL A 72 20.67 3.59 23.77
CA VAL A 72 21.33 3.70 25.09
C VAL A 72 20.35 3.36 26.21
N PHE A 73 19.07 3.70 26.02
CA PHE A 73 18.02 3.38 26.97
C PHE A 73 16.92 2.53 26.34
N GLU A 74 16.48 1.52 27.08
CA GLU A 74 15.52 0.52 26.61
C GLU A 74 14.18 1.16 26.25
N TYR A 75 13.78 2.20 26.98
CA TYR A 75 12.54 2.94 26.72
C TYR A 75 12.56 3.70 25.37
N GLN A 76 13.70 3.82 24.69
CA GLN A 76 13.75 4.42 23.34
C GLN A 76 13.11 3.50 22.29
N ASP A 77 12.98 2.20 22.58
CA ASP A 77 12.17 1.29 21.78
C ASP A 77 10.66 1.53 22.05
N PRO A 78 9.84 1.88 21.03
CA PRO A 78 8.43 2.19 21.22
C PRO A 78 7.61 0.99 21.73
N THR A 79 7.97 -0.22 21.33
CA THR A 79 7.24 -1.44 21.71
C THR A 79 7.51 -1.80 23.17
N ALA A 80 8.77 -1.75 23.59
CA ALA A 80 9.17 -1.94 24.98
C ALA A 80 8.57 -0.87 25.89
N ARG A 81 8.59 0.41 25.46
CA ARG A 81 7.99 1.53 26.19
C ARG A 81 6.51 1.32 26.47
N ALA A 82 5.74 0.88 25.46
CA ALA A 82 4.29 0.69 25.55
C ALA A 82 3.88 -0.34 26.63
N LEU A 83 4.72 -1.34 26.91
CA LEU A 83 4.46 -2.37 27.92
C LEU A 83 4.28 -1.79 29.34
N SER A 84 4.84 -0.61 29.59
CA SER A 84 4.77 0.07 30.89
C SER A 84 3.50 0.90 31.10
N PHE A 85 2.74 1.22 30.05
CA PHE A 85 1.71 2.28 30.10
C PHE A 85 0.67 2.07 31.18
N SER A 86 0.18 0.84 31.35
CA SER A 86 -0.80 0.51 32.40
C SER A 86 -0.28 0.79 33.81
N ASP A 87 1.00 0.50 34.07
CA ASP A 87 1.63 0.73 35.37
C ASP A 87 1.94 2.22 35.57
N MET A 88 2.27 2.95 34.50
CA MET A 88 2.42 4.41 34.50
C MET A 88 1.10 5.12 34.79
N ASP A 89 -0.02 4.66 34.21
CA ASP A 89 -1.35 5.21 34.46
C ASP A 89 -1.78 5.02 35.92
N ARG A 90 -1.46 3.86 36.50
CA ARG A 90 -1.67 3.62 37.93
C ARG A 90 -0.80 4.51 38.81
N ALA A 91 0.47 4.74 38.45
CA ALA A 91 1.34 5.69 39.16
C ALA A 91 0.75 7.12 39.13
N LEU A 92 0.26 7.55 37.97
CA LEU A 92 -0.38 8.85 37.77
C LEU A 92 -1.69 8.99 38.57
N GLU A 93 -2.56 7.99 38.53
CA GLU A 93 -3.81 7.98 39.28
C GLU A 93 -3.56 8.14 40.78
N LYS A 94 -2.57 7.40 41.31
CA LYS A 94 -2.15 7.51 42.70
C LYS A 94 -1.62 8.91 42.99
N ALA A 95 -0.60 9.37 42.27
CA ALA A 95 -0.03 10.69 42.51
C ALA A 95 -1.08 11.82 42.45
N ALA A 96 -1.97 11.81 41.46
CA ALA A 96 -3.05 12.78 41.34
C ALA A 96 -4.04 12.70 42.52
N LYS A 97 -4.36 11.49 43.00
CA LYS A 97 -5.19 11.29 44.19
C LYS A 97 -4.54 11.85 45.46
N ALA A 98 -3.23 11.66 45.63
CA ALA A 98 -2.48 12.23 46.76
C ALA A 98 -2.57 13.75 46.77
N ILE A 99 -2.26 14.37 45.63
CA ILE A 99 -2.31 15.84 45.47
C ILE A 99 -3.73 16.35 45.75
N LYS A 100 -4.76 15.72 45.18
CA LYS A 100 -6.14 16.17 45.32
C LYS A 100 -6.66 16.07 46.76
N ILE A 101 -6.37 14.98 47.45
CA ILE A 101 -7.01 14.66 48.74
C ILE A 101 -6.17 15.11 49.93
N HIS A 102 -4.84 15.03 49.82
CA HIS A 102 -3.92 15.14 50.95
C HIS A 102 -3.00 16.37 50.89
N SER A 103 -3.09 17.21 49.85
CA SER A 103 -2.42 18.51 49.82
C SER A 103 -2.97 19.43 50.93
N ILE A 104 -2.07 20.14 51.60
CA ILE A 104 -2.37 21.10 52.64
C ILE A 104 -1.67 22.41 52.27
N THR A 105 -2.38 23.32 51.61
CA THR A 105 -1.86 24.64 51.21
C THR A 105 -2.20 25.76 52.21
N ARG A 106 -3.13 25.51 53.14
CA ARG A 106 -3.56 26.50 54.13
C ARG A 106 -2.45 26.77 55.14
N ASN A 107 -2.10 28.03 55.39
CA ASN A 107 -1.11 28.38 56.40
C ASN A 107 -1.53 27.95 57.84
N PRO A 108 -0.58 27.49 58.68
CA PRO A 108 -0.84 27.11 60.07
C PRO A 108 -1.13 28.37 60.90
N LYS A 109 -1.97 28.23 61.94
CA LYS A 109 -2.41 29.33 62.82
C LYS A 109 -1.23 30.14 63.37
N ARG A 110 -1.35 31.48 63.36
CA ARG A 110 -0.33 32.39 63.90
C ARG A 110 -0.13 32.17 65.41
N LYS A 111 1.11 31.94 65.86
CA LYS A 111 1.43 31.90 67.31
C LYS A 111 1.46 33.34 67.82
N LYS A 112 0.87 33.57 68.99
CA LYS A 112 0.97 34.86 69.72
C LYS A 112 2.39 34.96 70.33
N GLY A 113 3.01 36.14 70.25
CA GLY A 113 4.38 36.40 70.75
C GLY A 113 5.49 36.33 69.68
N ASN A 114 6.76 36.45 70.12
CA ASN A 114 7.94 36.38 69.24
C ASN A 114 8.06 34.99 68.59
N GLN A 115 8.20 34.98 67.26
CA GLN A 115 8.27 33.76 66.46
C GLN A 115 9.72 33.47 66.09
N SER A 116 10.17 32.22 66.30
CA SER A 116 11.49 31.78 65.83
C SER A 116 11.59 31.87 64.31
N GLU A 117 12.78 32.12 63.78
CA GLU A 117 13.00 32.26 62.34
C GLU A 117 12.60 30.98 61.59
N LYS A 118 12.97 29.81 62.12
CA LYS A 118 12.53 28.49 61.62
C LYS A 118 11.00 28.37 61.49
N TYR A 119 10.25 28.98 62.41
CA TYR A 119 8.80 28.92 62.36
C TYR A 119 8.20 29.93 61.37
N LYS A 120 8.87 31.06 61.12
CA LYS A 120 8.52 31.98 60.03
C LYS A 120 8.77 31.33 58.67
N GLU A 121 9.91 30.68 58.49
CA GLU A 121 10.26 29.91 57.28
C GLU A 121 9.29 28.75 57.03
N PHE A 122 9.00 27.95 58.06
CA PHE A 122 7.97 26.91 57.98
C PHE A 122 6.63 27.46 57.49
N ARG A 123 6.25 28.67 57.94
CA ARG A 123 5.01 29.34 57.53
C ARG A 123 5.00 29.90 56.11
N LYS A 124 6.18 30.05 55.49
CA LYS A 124 6.32 30.51 54.11
C LYS A 124 6.19 29.34 53.12
N LYS A 125 6.20 28.09 53.60
CA LYS A 125 5.96 26.92 52.75
C LYS A 125 4.58 27.01 52.09
N LYS A 126 4.53 26.68 50.80
CA LYS A 126 3.30 26.63 50.00
C LYS A 126 2.53 25.31 50.18
N GLU A 127 3.22 24.27 50.63
CA GLU A 127 2.71 22.94 50.89
C GLU A 127 3.25 22.44 52.23
N TYR A 128 2.38 21.78 52.99
CA TYR A 128 2.66 21.34 54.36
C TYR A 128 2.57 19.81 54.53
N ASN A 129 2.31 19.08 53.46
CA ASN A 129 2.48 17.64 53.38
C ASN A 129 3.76 17.31 52.60
N ASP A 130 4.74 16.73 53.29
CA ASP A 130 6.10 16.51 52.79
C ASP A 130 6.21 15.40 51.71
N TRP A 131 5.09 14.81 51.26
CA TRP A 131 5.06 13.77 50.20
C TRP A 131 4.43 14.27 48.89
N ILE A 132 4.05 15.54 48.83
CA ILE A 132 3.33 16.08 47.67
C ILE A 132 4.30 16.37 46.51
N ASP A 133 5.49 16.89 46.79
CA ASP A 133 6.57 17.04 45.82
C ASP A 133 7.05 15.69 45.27
N ASP A 134 7.15 14.66 46.11
CA ASP A 134 7.33 13.25 45.71
C ASP A 134 6.27 12.78 44.70
N CYS A 135 5.00 13.14 44.91
CA CYS A 135 3.92 12.80 43.99
C CYS A 135 4.04 13.57 42.67
N TYR A 136 4.46 14.83 42.67
CA TYR A 136 4.75 15.57 41.43
C TYR A 136 5.94 14.96 40.67
N LEU A 137 6.98 14.50 41.39
CA LEU A 137 8.13 13.82 40.79
C LEU A 137 7.68 12.51 40.13
N LEU A 138 6.85 11.74 40.82
CA LEU A 138 6.24 10.51 40.31
C LEU A 138 5.40 10.78 39.05
N ILE A 139 4.67 11.90 38.97
CA ILE A 139 3.97 12.33 37.75
C ILE A 139 4.95 12.59 36.61
N GLY A 140 6.01 13.36 36.87
CA GLY A 140 7.03 13.67 35.87
C GLY A 140 7.64 12.39 35.29
N LYS A 141 8.09 11.47 36.15
CA LYS A 141 8.66 10.18 35.74
C LYS A 141 7.66 9.32 34.96
N ALA A 142 6.43 9.17 35.45
CA ALA A 142 5.43 8.36 34.75
C ALA A 142 5.07 8.94 33.38
N LYS A 143 4.93 10.28 33.28
CA LYS A 143 4.70 10.96 31.99
C LYS A 143 5.88 10.83 31.04
N PHE A 144 7.11 10.89 31.57
CA PHE A 144 8.32 10.66 30.79
C PHE A 144 8.32 9.26 30.14
N TYR A 145 8.10 8.20 30.92
CA TYR A 145 8.06 6.83 30.38
C TYR A 145 6.87 6.59 29.45
N LYS A 146 5.79 7.35 29.56
CA LYS A 146 4.70 7.37 28.56
C LYS A 146 5.06 8.09 27.26
N GLY A 147 6.22 8.73 27.17
CA GLY A 147 6.63 9.58 26.04
C GLY A 147 5.96 10.95 26.00
N GLU A 148 5.27 11.34 27.07
CA GLU A 148 4.62 12.65 27.21
C GLU A 148 5.64 13.70 27.70
N HIS A 149 6.73 13.88 26.97
CA HIS A 149 7.90 14.68 27.38
C HIS A 149 7.54 16.11 27.78
N HIS A 150 6.65 16.79 27.03
CA HIS A 150 6.17 18.14 27.38
C HIS A 150 5.41 18.22 28.72
N VAL A 151 4.68 17.17 29.09
CA VAL A 151 3.94 17.14 30.35
C VAL A 151 4.89 16.82 31.50
N SER A 152 5.84 15.93 31.24
CA SER A 152 6.94 15.60 32.15
C SER A 152 7.79 16.84 32.49
N GLU A 153 8.21 17.60 31.47
CA GLU A 153 8.95 18.87 31.63
C GLU A 153 8.23 19.80 32.61
N LYS A 154 6.92 20.04 32.41
CA LYS A 154 6.12 20.92 33.28
C LYS A 154 6.03 20.42 34.72
N ALA A 155 5.96 19.10 34.92
CA ALA A 155 5.91 18.54 36.27
C ALA A 155 7.26 18.75 36.98
N PHE A 156 8.38 18.55 36.29
CA PHE A 156 9.70 18.81 36.85
C PHE A 156 9.94 20.31 37.09
N GLU A 157 9.61 21.17 36.14
CA GLU A 157 9.68 22.64 36.30
C GLU A 157 8.83 23.14 37.46
N PHE A 158 7.65 22.55 37.66
CA PHE A 158 6.80 22.87 38.80
C PHE A 158 7.51 22.58 40.12
N ILE A 159 8.22 21.45 40.22
CA ILE A 159 9.00 21.12 41.43
C ILE A 159 10.13 22.13 41.63
N LEU A 160 10.89 22.43 40.57
CA LEU A 160 11.99 23.39 40.63
C LEU A 160 11.53 24.80 41.07
N LYS A 161 10.30 25.18 40.71
CA LYS A 161 9.73 26.50 41.01
C LYS A 161 9.01 26.56 42.35
N GLU A 162 8.19 25.57 42.66
CA GLU A 162 7.29 25.59 43.82
C GLU A 162 7.90 24.92 45.06
N TYR A 163 8.90 24.05 44.87
CA TYR A 163 9.60 23.33 45.93
C TYR A 163 11.15 23.49 45.83
N PRO A 164 11.70 24.71 45.75
CA PRO A 164 13.14 24.94 45.54
C PRO A 164 14.05 24.39 46.66
N GLU A 165 13.49 24.18 47.85
CA GLU A 165 14.19 23.63 49.03
C GLU A 165 14.05 22.09 49.16
N SER A 166 13.42 21.43 48.18
CA SER A 166 13.22 19.98 48.23
C SER A 166 14.53 19.22 47.95
N ASP A 167 14.74 18.09 48.64
CA ASP A 167 15.85 17.19 48.34
C ASP A 167 15.71 16.50 46.96
N LEU A 168 14.54 16.65 46.31
CA LEU A 168 14.23 16.09 45.00
C LEU A 168 14.72 16.97 43.83
N ILE A 169 15.32 18.14 44.10
CA ILE A 169 15.77 19.07 43.06
C ILE A 169 16.76 18.44 42.06
N PRO A 170 17.78 17.65 42.47
CA PRO A 170 18.67 16.98 41.51
C PRO A 170 17.92 16.01 40.60
N GLU A 171 16.98 15.24 41.14
CA GLU A 171 16.17 14.27 40.40
C GLU A 171 15.22 14.97 39.42
N ALA A 172 14.60 16.08 39.83
CA ALA A 172 13.75 16.89 38.97
C ALA A 172 14.55 17.54 37.82
N LYS A 173 15.77 18.04 38.09
CA LYS A 173 16.66 18.58 37.04
C LYS A 173 17.09 17.48 36.06
N LEU A 174 17.45 16.29 36.55
CA LEU A 174 17.83 15.16 35.70
C LEU A 174 16.66 14.71 34.82
N GLY A 175 15.46 14.61 35.40
CA GLY A 175 14.23 14.29 34.66
C GLY A 175 13.87 15.35 33.61
N LEU A 176 14.07 16.64 33.93
CA LEU A 176 13.87 17.75 32.99
C LEU A 176 14.87 17.66 31.82
N ALA A 177 16.15 17.50 32.11
CA ALA A 177 17.20 17.37 31.10
C ALA A 177 16.94 16.17 30.17
N ARG A 178 16.58 15.01 30.74
CA ARG A 178 16.23 13.80 29.99
C ARG A 178 15.00 14.01 29.11
N SER A 179 13.96 14.70 29.60
CA SER A 179 12.77 15.04 28.81
C SER A 179 13.08 15.99 27.65
N LEU A 180 13.95 16.99 27.87
CA LEU A 180 14.40 17.92 26.83
C LEU A 180 15.22 17.23 25.74
N ILE A 181 16.17 16.37 26.13
CA ILE A 181 17.01 15.61 25.20
C ILE A 181 16.16 14.70 24.30
N ASP A 182 15.25 13.94 24.89
CA ASP A 182 14.37 13.03 24.13
C ASP A 182 13.42 13.78 23.17
N ARG A 183 13.10 15.04 23.46
CA ARG A 183 12.33 15.92 22.57
C ARG A 183 13.18 16.52 21.44
N GLY A 184 14.51 16.42 21.52
CA GLY A 184 15.47 16.98 20.57
C GLY A 184 16.08 18.32 20.99
N GLU A 185 15.78 18.84 22.19
CA GLU A 185 16.37 20.08 22.74
C GLU A 185 17.72 19.79 23.40
N LEU A 186 18.68 19.35 22.59
CA LEU A 186 19.95 18.81 23.08
C LEU A 186 20.79 19.85 23.85
N ILE A 187 20.75 21.13 23.45
CA ILE A 187 21.54 22.20 24.07
C ILE A 187 21.03 22.47 25.48
N ALA A 188 19.74 22.79 25.62
CA ALA A 188 19.12 23.10 26.90
C ALA A 188 19.21 21.93 27.88
N GLY A 189 19.04 20.70 27.40
CA GLY A 189 19.21 19.50 28.22
C GLY A 189 20.65 19.36 28.74
N ASN A 190 21.66 19.50 27.86
CA ASN A 190 23.06 19.39 28.28
C ASN A 190 23.49 20.49 29.25
N GLU A 191 23.02 21.73 29.09
CA GLU A 191 23.32 22.80 30.08
C GLU A 191 22.85 22.43 31.48
N ILE A 192 21.70 21.75 31.60
CA ILE A 192 21.19 21.27 32.90
C ILE A 192 22.09 20.15 33.43
N LEU A 193 22.53 19.22 32.57
CA LEU A 193 23.44 18.14 32.96
C LEU A 193 24.80 18.67 33.41
N ASP A 194 25.35 19.70 32.76
CA ASP A 194 26.62 20.34 33.12
C ASP A 194 26.54 20.98 34.51
N ARG A 195 25.46 21.72 34.77
CA ARG A 195 25.20 22.31 36.10
C ARG A 195 25.02 21.25 37.18
N LEU A 196 24.39 20.11 36.86
CA LEU A 196 24.26 18.99 37.80
C LEU A 196 25.61 18.32 38.08
N THR A 197 26.43 18.12 37.05
CA THR A 197 27.74 17.44 37.17
C THR A 197 28.70 18.19 38.09
N ASN A 198 28.59 19.52 38.16
CA ASN A 198 29.44 20.37 38.98
C ASN A 198 29.12 20.32 40.49
N ASP A 199 28.10 19.58 40.92
CA ASP A 199 27.81 19.38 42.34
C ASP A 199 28.69 18.26 42.93
N PRO A 200 29.64 18.58 43.84
CA PRO A 200 30.56 17.59 44.40
C PRO A 200 29.89 16.56 45.32
N LYS A 201 28.62 16.78 45.72
CA LYS A 201 27.86 15.87 46.58
C LYS A 201 26.95 14.92 45.80
N LEU A 202 27.01 14.93 44.47
CA LEU A 202 26.12 14.16 43.63
C LEU A 202 26.40 12.64 43.74
N PRO A 203 25.38 11.79 44.02
CA PRO A 203 25.57 10.34 44.13
C PRO A 203 26.05 9.68 42.83
N LYS A 204 26.76 8.55 42.92
CA LYS A 204 27.29 7.80 41.77
C LYS A 204 26.21 7.43 40.73
N ASP A 205 24.98 7.16 41.17
CA ASP A 205 23.87 6.78 40.30
C ASP A 205 23.44 7.92 39.35
N PHE A 206 23.50 9.17 39.83
CA PHE A 206 23.26 10.35 39.00
C PHE A 206 24.37 10.53 37.96
N ILE A 207 25.63 10.27 38.32
CA ILE A 207 26.76 10.34 37.37
C ILE A 207 26.57 9.31 36.25
N LEU A 208 26.14 8.10 36.59
CA LEU A 208 25.78 7.07 35.60
C LEU A 208 24.67 7.54 34.66
N HIS A 209 23.59 8.13 35.19
CA HIS A 209 22.49 8.67 34.37
C HIS A 209 22.93 9.84 33.49
N ILE A 210 23.76 10.75 34.00
CA ILE A 210 24.32 11.85 33.21
C ILE A 210 25.19 11.33 32.07
N SER A 211 26.10 10.38 32.34
CA SER A 211 26.97 9.82 31.32
C SER A 211 26.19 9.07 30.23
N THR A 212 25.19 8.27 30.61
CA THR A 212 24.33 7.58 29.62
C THR A 212 23.50 8.58 28.79
N LEU A 213 23.00 9.66 29.39
CA LEU A 213 22.31 10.74 28.64
C LEU A 213 23.22 11.48 27.67
N ARG A 214 24.46 11.78 28.08
CA ARG A 214 25.46 12.39 27.20
C ARG A 214 25.87 11.45 26.08
N ALA A 215 26.06 10.17 26.37
CA ALA A 215 26.31 9.15 25.34
C ALA A 215 25.17 9.11 24.31
N SER A 216 23.91 9.04 24.77
CA SER A 216 22.73 9.06 23.89
C SER A 216 22.69 10.32 23.03
N THR A 217 23.00 11.48 23.62
CA THR A 217 23.03 12.76 22.89
C THR A 217 24.15 12.81 21.86
N ALA A 218 25.34 12.31 22.20
CA ALA A 218 26.48 12.25 21.29
C ALA A 218 26.21 11.30 20.10
N ILE A 219 25.56 10.16 20.35
CA ILE A 219 25.11 9.24 19.28
C ILE A 219 24.13 9.94 18.33
N GLN A 220 23.13 10.65 18.86
CA GLN A 220 22.17 11.41 18.04
C GLN A 220 22.87 12.49 17.19
N GLN A 221 23.93 13.10 17.71
CA GLN A 221 24.76 14.07 17.00
C GLN A 221 25.81 13.43 16.07
N LYS A 222 25.86 12.09 15.99
CA LYS A 222 26.88 11.31 15.26
C LYS A 222 28.33 11.56 15.74
N LYS A 223 28.51 12.04 16.97
CA LYS A 223 29.80 12.23 17.63
C LYS A 223 30.19 10.95 18.38
N TYR A 224 30.54 9.92 17.63
CA TYR A 224 30.71 8.57 18.19
C TYR A 224 31.87 8.45 19.18
N GLU A 225 32.98 9.16 18.98
CA GLU A 225 34.11 9.19 19.93
C GLU A 225 33.67 9.68 21.31
N SER A 226 32.97 10.83 21.37
CA SER A 226 32.45 11.36 22.63
C SER A 226 31.43 10.43 23.29
N ALA A 227 30.64 9.69 22.49
CA ALA A 227 29.72 8.69 23.02
C ALA A 227 30.46 7.50 23.66
N ILE A 228 31.56 7.05 23.04
CA ILE A 228 32.40 5.98 23.56
C ILE A 228 33.01 6.38 24.91
N ASP A 229 33.50 7.61 25.06
CA ASP A 229 34.07 8.10 26.33
C ASP A 229 33.04 8.14 27.46
N GLU A 230 31.82 8.58 27.16
CA GLU A 230 30.71 8.61 28.11
C GLU A 230 30.21 7.20 28.48
N LEU A 231 30.13 6.28 27.50
CA LEU A 231 29.81 4.87 27.77
C LEU A 231 30.91 4.19 28.60
N GLY A 232 32.19 4.53 28.37
CA GLY A 232 33.30 4.05 29.19
C GLY A 232 33.12 4.41 30.67
N ARG A 233 32.71 5.64 30.96
CA ARG A 233 32.35 6.08 32.32
C ARG A 233 31.13 5.32 32.85
N ALA A 234 30.08 5.15 32.05
CA ALA A 234 28.89 4.40 32.44
C ALA A 234 29.19 2.92 32.78
N ILE A 235 30.07 2.26 32.03
CA ILE A 235 30.47 0.86 32.21
C ILE A 235 31.20 0.64 33.55
N ILE A 236 31.96 1.63 34.04
CA ILE A 236 32.65 1.57 35.34
C ILE A 236 31.64 1.69 36.49
N LEU A 237 30.60 2.51 36.32
CA LEU A 237 29.65 2.85 37.38
C LEU A 237 28.47 1.87 37.46
N VAL A 238 28.09 1.22 36.36
CA VAL A 238 26.93 0.33 36.31
C VAL A 238 27.16 -0.96 37.08
N GLY A 239 26.26 -1.26 38.03
CA GLY A 239 26.32 -2.50 38.83
C GLY A 239 25.71 -3.72 38.15
N SER A 240 24.75 -3.51 37.23
CA SER A 240 24.06 -4.62 36.55
C SER A 240 24.92 -5.23 35.45
N LYS A 241 25.14 -6.54 35.54
CA LYS A 241 25.86 -7.34 34.54
C LYS A 241 25.22 -7.24 33.15
N SER A 242 23.89 -7.25 33.08
CA SER A 242 23.14 -7.15 31.81
C SER A 242 23.36 -5.79 31.14
N LYS A 243 23.14 -4.69 31.89
CA LYS A 243 23.35 -3.32 31.37
C LYS A 243 24.81 -3.08 30.97
N LYS A 244 25.76 -3.63 31.73
CA LYS A 244 27.18 -3.57 31.39
C LYS A 244 27.49 -4.25 30.06
N ALA A 245 26.92 -5.43 29.82
CA ALA A 245 27.07 -6.14 28.54
C ALA A 245 26.46 -5.33 27.38
N ARG A 246 25.28 -4.74 27.59
CA ARG A 246 24.60 -3.88 26.60
C ARG A 246 25.45 -2.66 26.21
N TYR A 247 26.07 -2.00 27.20
CA TYR A 247 26.98 -0.89 26.92
C TYR A 247 28.25 -1.32 26.20
N TYR A 248 28.86 -2.47 26.55
CA TYR A 248 29.98 -2.99 25.77
C TYR A 248 29.59 -3.28 24.31
N TYR A 249 28.41 -3.87 24.09
CA TYR A 249 27.92 -4.15 22.74
C TYR A 249 27.74 -2.86 21.94
N LEU A 250 27.08 -1.86 22.53
CA LEU A 250 26.89 -0.56 21.91
C LEU A 250 28.23 0.12 21.61
N THR A 251 29.18 0.12 22.55
CA THR A 251 30.53 0.65 22.32
C THR A 251 31.22 -0.04 21.14
N ALA A 252 31.11 -1.37 21.01
CA ALA A 252 31.65 -2.09 19.86
C ALA A 252 31.00 -1.66 18.53
N GLN A 253 29.68 -1.49 18.50
CA GLN A 253 28.99 -0.98 17.31
C GLN A 253 29.44 0.44 16.94
N LEU A 254 29.74 1.29 17.94
CA LEU A 254 30.28 2.64 17.68
C LEU A 254 31.69 2.58 17.09
N TYR A 255 32.55 1.68 17.57
CA TYR A 255 33.86 1.44 16.95
C TYR A 255 33.74 0.93 15.51
N GLN A 256 32.79 0.04 15.23
CA GLN A 256 32.49 -0.39 13.84
C GLN A 256 32.08 0.80 12.96
N LYS A 257 31.28 1.74 13.47
CA LYS A 257 30.89 2.96 12.74
C LYS A 257 32.06 3.90 12.46
N LEU A 258 33.09 3.87 13.31
CA LEU A 258 34.34 4.62 13.13
C LEU A 258 35.36 3.88 12.24
N GLY A 259 35.10 2.62 11.88
CA GLY A 259 36.04 1.77 11.13
C GLY A 259 37.17 1.17 11.97
N ASP A 260 37.13 1.29 13.31
CA ASP A 260 38.13 0.73 14.23
C ASP A 260 37.77 -0.71 14.62
N ALA A 261 38.11 -1.64 13.73
CA ALA A 261 37.82 -3.07 13.91
C ALA A 261 38.52 -3.67 15.14
N ASP A 262 39.76 -3.28 15.42
CA ASP A 262 40.53 -3.83 16.54
C ASP A 262 39.95 -3.41 17.89
N ALA A 263 39.54 -2.14 18.04
CA ALA A 263 38.87 -1.68 19.26
C ALA A 263 37.49 -2.31 19.42
N SER A 264 36.74 -2.51 18.33
CA SER A 264 35.48 -3.26 18.32
C SER A 264 35.68 -4.69 18.85
N LEU A 265 36.64 -5.44 18.28
CA LEU A 265 36.94 -6.82 18.66
C LEU A 265 37.36 -6.94 20.13
N ARG A 266 38.25 -6.07 20.61
CA ARG A 266 38.64 -6.04 22.05
C ARG A 266 37.44 -5.76 22.96
N THR A 267 36.51 -4.92 22.52
CA THR A 267 35.31 -4.57 23.30
C THR A 267 34.30 -5.72 23.32
N LEU A 268 34.10 -6.39 22.18
CA LEU A 268 33.26 -7.59 22.10
C LEU A 268 33.83 -8.74 22.93
N GLN A 269 35.15 -8.91 22.97
CA GLN A 269 35.78 -9.92 23.83
C GLN A 269 35.48 -9.67 25.31
N LYS A 270 35.61 -8.43 25.80
CA LYS A 270 35.21 -8.07 27.18
C LYS A 270 33.76 -8.41 27.48
N LEU A 271 32.86 -8.28 26.51
CA LEU A 271 31.46 -8.68 26.64
C LEU A 271 31.31 -10.20 26.70
N ILE A 272 32.00 -10.94 25.83
CA ILE A 272 31.96 -12.41 25.79
C ILE A 272 32.46 -12.98 27.12
N ASP A 273 33.56 -12.43 27.65
CA ASP A 273 34.14 -12.83 28.94
C ASP A 273 33.23 -12.50 30.13
N LEU A 274 32.42 -11.42 30.01
CA LEU A 274 31.42 -11.09 31.01
C LEU A 274 30.36 -12.20 31.13
N ASN A 275 30.01 -12.89 30.04
CA ASN A 275 29.03 -14.00 30.02
C ASN A 275 27.66 -13.62 30.63
N ALA A 276 27.04 -12.54 30.13
CA ALA A 276 25.81 -11.96 30.68
C ALA A 276 24.54 -12.73 30.31
N SER A 277 24.16 -12.75 29.03
CA SER A 277 23.04 -13.54 28.50
C SER A 277 23.48 -14.33 27.27
N TYR A 278 22.85 -15.49 27.04
CA TYR A 278 23.21 -16.36 25.93
C TYR A 278 23.08 -15.64 24.57
N GLU A 279 21.96 -14.97 24.34
CA GLU A 279 21.67 -14.24 23.10
C GLU A 279 22.66 -13.09 22.86
N MET A 280 23.01 -12.30 23.87
CA MET A 280 23.96 -11.21 23.70
C MET A 280 25.37 -11.74 23.45
N THR A 281 25.79 -12.80 24.14
CA THR A 281 27.08 -13.45 23.89
C THR A 281 27.12 -14.12 22.51
N PHE A 282 26.02 -14.72 22.06
CA PHE A 282 25.87 -15.25 20.70
C PHE A 282 26.10 -14.13 19.67
N ASN A 283 25.34 -13.04 19.77
CA ASN A 283 25.42 -11.93 18.83
C ASN A 283 26.77 -11.20 18.89
N ALA A 284 27.42 -11.16 20.06
CA ALA A 284 28.77 -10.60 20.16
C ALA A 284 29.79 -11.43 19.38
N LYS A 285 29.69 -12.77 19.40
CA LYS A 285 30.55 -13.65 18.60
C LYS A 285 30.31 -13.51 17.10
N ILE A 286 29.04 -13.38 16.68
CA ILE A 286 28.69 -13.07 15.29
C ILE A 286 29.28 -11.72 14.88
N SER A 287 29.08 -10.67 15.68
CA SER A 287 29.64 -9.35 15.41
C SER A 287 31.16 -9.32 15.38
N SER A 288 31.84 -10.15 16.18
CA SER A 288 33.30 -10.30 16.09
C SER A 288 33.71 -10.82 14.72
N ALA A 289 33.00 -11.83 14.20
CA ALA A 289 33.26 -12.36 12.87
C ALA A 289 32.97 -11.35 11.76
N LEU A 290 31.88 -10.56 11.88
CA LEU A 290 31.56 -9.50 10.92
C LEU A 290 32.51 -8.30 11.00
N SER A 291 33.20 -8.10 12.13
CA SER A 291 34.23 -7.07 12.31
C SER A 291 35.62 -7.56 11.89
N TYR A 292 35.74 -8.79 11.42
CA TYR A 292 37.02 -9.37 11.04
C TYR A 292 37.61 -8.65 9.82
N THR A 293 38.92 -8.40 9.88
CA THR A 293 39.68 -7.66 8.85
C THR A 293 40.83 -8.45 8.22
N GLY A 294 40.97 -9.75 8.53
CA GLY A 294 42.07 -10.58 8.00
C GLY A 294 43.26 -10.82 8.97
N ASN A 295 43.19 -10.38 10.23
CA ASN A 295 44.30 -10.46 11.21
C ASN A 295 44.41 -11.83 11.94
N GLU A 296 45.45 -12.02 12.80
CA GLU A 296 45.85 -13.27 13.49
C GLU A 296 44.74 -14.01 14.28
N ASN A 297 43.64 -13.35 14.66
CA ASN A 297 42.57 -13.93 15.48
C ASN A 297 41.48 -14.68 14.69
N GLY A 298 41.57 -14.76 13.36
CA GLY A 298 40.54 -15.36 12.49
C GLY A 298 40.21 -16.82 12.83
N GLU A 299 41.23 -17.64 13.10
CA GLU A 299 41.04 -19.07 13.42
C GLU A 299 40.35 -19.30 14.77
N GLU A 300 40.58 -18.43 15.75
CA GLU A 300 39.89 -18.52 17.04
C GLU A 300 38.39 -18.22 16.88
N ILE A 301 38.06 -17.17 16.12
CA ILE A 301 36.67 -16.81 15.80
C ILE A 301 35.99 -17.95 15.03
N ARG A 302 36.63 -18.49 13.97
CA ARG A 302 36.09 -19.62 13.19
C ARG A 302 35.88 -20.86 14.06
N ARG A 303 36.80 -21.18 14.96
CA ARG A 303 36.65 -22.31 15.90
C ARG A 303 35.47 -22.10 16.83
N SER A 304 35.27 -20.89 17.32
CA SER A 304 34.12 -20.50 18.15
C SER A 304 32.81 -20.67 17.38
N LEU A 305 32.71 -20.15 16.15
CA LEU A 305 31.54 -20.28 15.28
C LEU A 305 31.23 -21.74 14.91
N ARG A 306 32.24 -22.54 14.55
CA ARG A 306 32.07 -23.97 14.25
C ARG A 306 31.60 -24.77 15.48
N LYS A 307 32.04 -24.39 16.69
CA LYS A 307 31.52 -24.97 17.93
C LYS A 307 30.06 -24.58 18.13
N MET A 308 29.68 -23.34 17.81
CA MET A 308 28.28 -22.89 17.88
C MET A 308 27.38 -23.64 16.90
N LEU A 309 27.84 -23.95 15.67
CA LEU A 309 27.08 -24.76 14.70
C LEU A 309 26.74 -26.17 15.22
N ARG A 310 27.58 -26.75 16.08
CA ARG A 310 27.39 -28.09 16.65
C ARG A 310 26.52 -28.09 17.91
N ASP A 311 26.25 -26.92 18.50
CA ASP A 311 25.41 -26.80 19.70
C ASP A 311 23.94 -26.75 19.28
N GLU A 312 23.13 -27.71 19.75
CA GLU A 312 21.69 -27.79 19.45
C GLU A 312 20.91 -26.53 19.85
N LYS A 313 21.42 -25.74 20.80
CA LYS A 313 20.80 -24.46 21.19
C LYS A 313 20.84 -23.42 20.06
N ASN A 314 21.77 -23.57 19.11
CA ASN A 314 21.94 -22.66 17.98
C ASN A 314 21.24 -23.11 16.71
N THR A 315 20.46 -24.19 16.73
CA THR A 315 19.80 -24.72 15.52
C THR A 315 18.99 -23.63 14.79
N GLU A 316 18.36 -22.71 15.52
CA GLU A 316 17.58 -21.61 14.95
C GLU A 316 18.42 -20.42 14.45
N TYR A 317 19.71 -20.38 14.76
CA TYR A 317 20.64 -19.30 14.40
C TYR A 317 21.79 -19.76 13.49
N GLN A 318 21.72 -20.99 12.95
CA GLN A 318 22.77 -21.52 12.08
C GLN A 318 22.96 -20.67 10.82
N ASP A 319 21.89 -20.05 10.31
CA ASP A 319 21.94 -19.12 9.18
C ASP A 319 22.90 -17.95 9.43
N GLN A 320 22.79 -17.29 10.58
CA GLN A 320 23.67 -16.19 10.97
C GLN A 320 25.12 -16.64 11.15
N ILE A 321 25.34 -17.86 11.65
CA ILE A 321 26.70 -18.39 11.80
C ILE A 321 27.34 -18.69 10.43
N TYR A 322 26.59 -19.31 9.51
CA TYR A 322 27.07 -19.56 8.16
C TYR A 322 27.32 -18.25 7.40
N TYR A 323 26.44 -17.27 7.54
CA TYR A 323 26.63 -15.93 6.98
C TYR A 323 27.90 -15.26 7.52
N ALA A 324 28.14 -15.32 8.83
CA ALA A 324 29.34 -14.76 9.44
C ALA A 324 30.62 -15.47 8.96
N LEU A 325 30.60 -16.80 8.80
CA LEU A 325 31.70 -17.54 8.20
C LEU A 325 31.96 -17.12 6.75
N ALA A 326 30.90 -16.91 5.97
CA ALA A 326 30.98 -16.46 4.58
C ALA A 326 31.61 -15.06 4.48
N GLU A 327 31.19 -14.10 5.31
CA GLU A 327 31.78 -12.75 5.31
C GLU A 327 33.26 -12.80 5.71
N MET A 328 33.66 -13.68 6.64
CA MET A 328 35.08 -13.91 6.93
C MET A 328 35.82 -14.50 5.73
N ASP A 329 35.23 -15.47 5.01
CA ASP A 329 35.83 -16.07 3.81
C ASP A 329 36.01 -15.03 2.68
N VAL A 330 35.06 -14.10 2.53
CA VAL A 330 35.21 -12.95 1.60
C VAL A 330 36.41 -12.09 1.99
N LYS A 331 36.62 -11.81 3.28
CA LYS A 331 37.77 -11.03 3.76
C LYS A 331 39.11 -11.72 3.51
N ASP A 332 39.12 -13.05 3.57
CA ASP A 332 40.31 -13.86 3.28
C ASP A 332 40.52 -14.09 1.76
N GLY A 333 39.65 -13.56 0.90
CA GLY A 333 39.69 -13.76 -0.55
C GLY A 333 39.28 -15.17 -1.01
N ASN A 334 38.71 -15.99 -0.13
CA ASN A 334 38.26 -17.35 -0.43
C ASN A 334 36.78 -17.35 -0.85
N MET A 335 36.52 -16.92 -2.08
CA MET A 335 35.15 -16.74 -2.56
C MET A 335 34.38 -18.06 -2.69
N ASP A 336 35.03 -19.17 -3.05
CA ASP A 336 34.37 -20.48 -3.16
C ASP A 336 33.78 -20.94 -1.81
N ALA A 337 34.55 -20.80 -0.73
CA ALA A 337 34.07 -21.09 0.61
C ALA A 337 32.96 -20.12 1.03
N ALA A 338 33.09 -18.84 0.69
CA ALA A 338 32.07 -17.83 0.98
C ALA A 338 30.73 -18.14 0.32
N VAL A 339 30.72 -18.45 -0.97
CA VAL A 339 29.52 -18.80 -1.75
C VAL A 339 28.85 -20.04 -1.17
N SER A 340 29.63 -21.07 -0.84
CA SER A 340 29.11 -22.28 -0.19
C SER A 340 28.44 -21.96 1.16
N ASN A 341 29.09 -21.14 1.99
CA ASN A 341 28.56 -20.73 3.29
C ASN A 341 27.33 -19.80 3.15
N TYR A 342 27.26 -18.91 2.15
CA TYR A 342 26.04 -18.11 1.89
C TYR A 342 24.88 -19.01 1.46
N TRP A 343 25.11 -20.02 0.62
CA TRP A 343 24.08 -20.98 0.27
C TRP A 343 23.62 -21.78 1.49
N GLU A 344 24.52 -22.26 2.34
CA GLU A 344 24.13 -22.91 3.60
C GLU A 344 23.34 -21.95 4.51
N SER A 345 23.72 -20.68 4.60
CA SER A 345 22.93 -19.66 5.33
C SER A 345 21.48 -19.61 4.83
N THR A 346 21.26 -19.55 3.51
CA THR A 346 19.89 -19.50 2.94
C THR A 346 19.08 -20.77 3.20
N LYS A 347 19.74 -21.94 3.26
CA LYS A 347 19.09 -23.25 3.50
C LYS A 347 18.73 -23.45 4.97
N ARG A 348 19.57 -22.96 5.87
CA ARG A 348 19.44 -23.14 7.33
C ARG A 348 18.54 -22.09 7.97
N THR A 349 18.10 -21.07 7.24
CA THR A 349 17.13 -20.10 7.75
C THR A 349 15.86 -20.77 8.23
N VAL A 350 15.61 -20.64 9.54
CA VAL A 350 14.36 -21.06 10.14
C VAL A 350 13.39 -19.89 10.05
N TYR A 351 13.43 -18.90 10.95
CA TYR A 351 12.43 -17.82 11.01
C TYR A 351 12.93 -16.45 10.52
N ASN A 352 14.24 -16.30 10.27
CA ASN A 352 14.85 -15.01 9.96
C ASN A 352 14.87 -14.73 8.44
N GLU A 353 13.72 -14.29 7.91
CA GLU A 353 13.57 -13.94 6.49
C GLU A 353 14.55 -12.84 6.04
N ASN A 354 14.87 -11.89 6.92
CA ASN A 354 15.86 -10.84 6.65
C ASN A 354 17.27 -11.41 6.41
N GLN A 355 17.73 -12.35 7.23
CA GLN A 355 19.04 -12.99 7.03
C GLN A 355 19.09 -13.75 5.70
N LYS A 356 17.99 -14.39 5.32
CA LYS A 356 17.87 -15.07 4.03
C LYS A 356 17.93 -14.08 2.86
N ALA A 357 17.23 -12.94 2.98
CA ALA A 357 17.28 -11.86 1.99
C ALA A 357 18.70 -11.34 1.78
N ILE A 358 19.42 -11.07 2.88
CA ILE A 358 20.80 -10.58 2.84
C ILE A 358 21.75 -11.62 2.24
N SER A 359 21.62 -12.89 2.60
CA SER A 359 22.47 -13.96 2.05
C SER A 359 22.25 -14.13 0.53
N PHE A 360 21.00 -14.05 0.07
CA PHE A 360 20.70 -14.05 -1.37
C PHE A 360 21.20 -12.79 -2.08
N LEU A 361 21.14 -11.63 -1.42
CA LEU A 361 21.69 -10.39 -1.98
C LEU A 361 23.19 -10.54 -2.25
N LYS A 362 23.94 -11.10 -1.29
CA LYS A 362 25.39 -11.37 -1.44
C LYS A 362 25.69 -12.36 -2.55
N LEU A 363 24.89 -13.43 -2.69
CA LEU A 363 25.01 -14.36 -3.82
C LEU A 363 24.69 -13.69 -5.16
N GLY A 364 23.67 -12.82 -5.19
CA GLY A 364 23.30 -12.05 -6.37
C GLY A 364 24.41 -11.11 -6.81
N ASP A 365 25.01 -10.37 -5.87
CA ASP A 365 26.16 -9.49 -6.09
C ASP A 365 27.35 -10.29 -6.64
N TYR A 366 27.69 -11.42 -6.02
CA TYR A 366 28.78 -12.29 -6.49
C TYR A 366 28.56 -12.76 -7.93
N TYR A 367 27.39 -13.33 -8.23
CA TYR A 367 27.12 -13.82 -9.59
C TYR A 367 26.99 -12.68 -10.60
N PHE A 368 26.64 -11.47 -10.17
CA PHE A 368 26.64 -10.29 -11.03
C PHE A 368 28.08 -9.93 -11.44
N GLU A 369 29.01 -9.91 -10.47
CA GLU A 369 30.43 -9.66 -10.71
C GLU A 369 31.09 -10.76 -11.55
N ASP A 370 30.68 -12.02 -11.36
CA ASP A 370 31.10 -13.18 -12.16
C ASP A 370 30.47 -13.20 -13.57
N LEU A 371 29.66 -12.19 -13.93
CA LEU A 371 28.93 -12.07 -15.20
C LEU A 371 27.93 -13.21 -15.44
N ASN A 372 27.59 -13.97 -14.40
CA ASN A 372 26.56 -15.01 -14.41
C ASN A 372 25.18 -14.40 -14.13
N TYR A 373 24.72 -13.59 -15.09
CA TYR A 373 23.50 -12.80 -14.96
C TYR A 373 22.24 -13.62 -14.65
N PRO A 374 22.01 -14.82 -15.21
CA PRO A 374 20.84 -15.63 -14.85
C PRO A 374 20.86 -16.08 -13.37
N LYS A 375 22.00 -16.56 -12.86
CA LYS A 375 22.12 -16.93 -11.43
C LYS A 375 22.03 -15.71 -10.52
N SER A 376 22.57 -14.58 -10.97
CA SER A 376 22.46 -13.30 -10.26
C SER A 376 21.01 -12.86 -10.13
N GLN A 377 20.25 -12.85 -11.24
CA GLN A 377 18.82 -12.49 -11.24
C GLN A 377 18.03 -13.38 -10.30
N MET A 378 18.24 -14.69 -10.37
CA MET A 378 17.58 -15.66 -9.50
C MET A 378 17.82 -15.38 -8.01
N CYS A 379 19.07 -15.09 -7.64
CA CYS A 379 19.42 -14.75 -6.25
C CYS A 379 18.80 -13.41 -5.84
N TYR A 380 18.84 -12.41 -6.72
CA TYR A 380 18.24 -11.11 -6.45
C TYR A 380 16.71 -11.15 -6.34
N ASP A 381 16.01 -11.87 -7.21
CA ASP A 381 14.56 -12.07 -7.14
C ASP A 381 14.16 -12.79 -5.84
N SER A 382 14.95 -13.80 -5.47
CA SER A 382 14.81 -14.49 -4.19
C SER A 382 15.05 -13.54 -3.01
N SER A 383 16.04 -12.65 -3.09
CA SER A 383 16.29 -11.62 -2.08
C SER A 383 15.10 -10.68 -1.94
N MET A 384 14.58 -10.14 -3.05
CA MET A 384 13.47 -9.17 -3.06
C MET A 384 12.15 -9.73 -2.52
N THR A 385 12.00 -11.06 -2.53
CA THR A 385 10.84 -11.73 -1.91
C THR A 385 10.81 -11.55 -0.39
N TYR A 386 11.99 -11.47 0.25
CA TYR A 386 12.13 -11.41 1.71
C TYR A 386 12.67 -10.07 2.22
N LEU A 387 13.20 -9.21 1.34
CA LEU A 387 13.83 -7.95 1.72
C LEU A 387 12.78 -6.88 2.07
N GLY A 388 12.83 -6.36 3.29
CA GLY A 388 12.00 -5.25 3.74
C GLY A 388 12.31 -3.93 3.00
N LYS A 389 11.30 -3.10 2.75
CA LYS A 389 11.45 -1.79 2.08
C LYS A 389 12.25 -0.76 2.90
N ASP A 390 12.38 -1.01 4.20
CA ASP A 390 13.18 -0.26 5.16
C ASP A 390 14.68 -0.61 5.10
N TYR A 391 15.06 -1.61 4.31
CA TYR A 391 16.46 -1.96 4.09
C TYR A 391 17.22 -0.80 3.40
N PRO A 392 18.44 -0.47 3.85
CA PRO A 392 19.26 0.55 3.20
C PRO A 392 19.44 0.29 1.71
N ASN A 393 19.30 1.33 0.88
CA ASN A 393 19.47 1.28 -0.58
C ASN A 393 18.49 0.32 -1.32
N TYR A 394 17.37 -0.07 -0.70
CA TYR A 394 16.36 -0.93 -1.34
C TYR A 394 15.96 -0.45 -2.74
N SER A 395 15.77 0.86 -2.93
CA SER A 395 15.42 1.43 -4.24
C SER A 395 16.50 1.23 -5.30
N GLU A 396 17.78 1.34 -4.93
CA GLU A 396 18.89 1.15 -5.85
C GLU A 396 19.02 -0.32 -6.25
N ILE A 397 18.89 -1.21 -5.26
CA ILE A 397 18.87 -2.67 -5.47
C ILE A 397 17.72 -3.03 -6.42
N SER A 398 16.50 -2.53 -6.16
CA SER A 398 15.33 -2.81 -7.01
C SER A 398 15.51 -2.35 -8.46
N VAL A 399 16.14 -1.20 -8.69
CA VAL A 399 16.42 -0.70 -10.06
C VAL A 399 17.44 -1.60 -10.76
N ARG A 400 18.53 -1.98 -10.07
CA ARG A 400 19.55 -2.90 -10.60
C ARG A 400 18.90 -4.23 -11.03
N ILE A 401 18.00 -4.76 -10.21
CA ILE A 401 17.29 -6.02 -10.49
C ILE A 401 16.38 -5.90 -11.71
N GLY A 402 15.68 -4.77 -11.86
CA GLY A 402 14.86 -4.50 -13.05
C GLY A 402 15.71 -4.48 -14.34
N ASN A 403 16.84 -3.78 -14.32
CA ASN A 403 17.77 -3.73 -15.44
C ASN A 403 18.35 -5.12 -15.78
N LEU A 404 18.73 -5.88 -14.75
CA LEU A 404 19.24 -7.24 -14.90
C LEU A 404 18.17 -8.20 -15.45
N THR A 405 16.93 -8.08 -15.01
CA THR A 405 15.80 -8.88 -15.51
C THR A 405 15.59 -8.65 -17.00
N GLU A 406 15.66 -7.41 -17.46
CA GLU A 406 15.56 -7.08 -18.88
C GLU A 406 16.71 -7.70 -19.68
N LEU A 407 17.95 -7.64 -19.16
CA LEU A 407 19.08 -8.32 -19.79
C LEU A 407 18.85 -9.82 -19.91
N VAL A 408 18.55 -10.49 -18.78
CA VAL A 408 18.42 -11.95 -18.74
C VAL A 408 17.25 -12.43 -19.61
N ASN A 409 16.15 -11.68 -19.69
CA ASN A 409 15.07 -12.00 -20.62
C ASN A 409 15.52 -12.02 -22.08
N ASN A 410 16.33 -11.03 -22.50
CA ASN A 410 16.88 -10.98 -23.85
C ASN A 410 17.91 -12.10 -24.09
N LEU A 411 18.78 -12.40 -23.12
CA LEU A 411 19.74 -13.50 -23.21
C LEU A 411 19.05 -14.86 -23.30
N ASN A 412 18.04 -15.10 -22.45
CA ASN A 412 17.25 -16.33 -22.46
C ASN A 412 16.45 -16.48 -23.76
N LEU A 413 15.96 -15.38 -24.34
CA LEU A 413 15.31 -15.41 -25.65
C LEU A 413 16.28 -15.93 -26.72
N VAL A 414 17.50 -15.39 -26.75
CA VAL A 414 18.55 -15.82 -27.68
C VAL A 414 18.93 -17.29 -27.45
N GLU A 415 19.19 -17.69 -26.19
CA GLU A 415 19.57 -19.06 -25.84
C GLU A 415 18.46 -20.08 -26.16
N ARG A 416 17.20 -19.71 -25.91
CA ARG A 416 16.03 -20.53 -26.25
C ARG A 416 15.93 -20.72 -27.75
N GLU A 417 15.96 -19.64 -28.52
CA GLU A 417 15.85 -19.72 -29.98
C GLU A 417 17.03 -20.50 -30.57
N ASP A 418 18.26 -20.31 -30.07
CA ASP A 418 19.43 -21.11 -30.45
C ASP A 418 19.25 -22.60 -30.18
N SER A 419 18.70 -22.93 -29.01
CA SER A 419 18.38 -24.31 -28.66
C SER A 419 17.30 -24.90 -29.58
N LEU A 420 16.25 -24.14 -29.88
CA LEU A 420 15.19 -24.56 -30.81
C LEU A 420 15.72 -24.75 -32.23
N GLN A 421 16.56 -23.85 -32.74
CA GLN A 421 17.20 -23.97 -34.05
C GLN A 421 18.14 -25.17 -34.11
N ARG A 422 18.93 -25.42 -33.05
CA ARG A 422 19.80 -26.60 -32.95
C ARG A 422 18.99 -27.89 -33.04
N VAL A 423 17.88 -27.98 -32.29
CA VAL A 423 16.98 -29.15 -32.33
C VAL A 423 16.26 -29.27 -33.68
N ALA A 424 15.83 -28.15 -34.28
CA ALA A 424 15.21 -28.12 -35.60
C ALA A 424 16.18 -28.53 -36.73
N SER A 425 17.49 -28.39 -36.51
CA SER A 425 18.55 -28.81 -37.44
C SER A 425 18.96 -30.28 -37.27
N MET A 426 18.55 -30.95 -36.19
CA MET A 426 18.80 -32.39 -36.01
C MET A 426 18.03 -33.23 -37.03
N SER A 427 18.56 -34.43 -37.35
CA SER A 427 17.81 -35.42 -38.12
C SER A 427 16.50 -35.78 -37.40
N SER A 428 15.48 -36.23 -38.14
CA SER A 428 14.21 -36.64 -37.52
C SER A 428 14.40 -37.73 -36.46
N ALA A 429 15.34 -38.66 -36.68
CA ALA A 429 15.62 -39.75 -35.76
C ALA A 429 16.29 -39.27 -34.46
N ASP A 430 17.28 -38.38 -34.56
CA ASP A 430 17.99 -37.84 -33.40
C ASP A 430 17.10 -36.92 -32.56
N ARG A 431 16.27 -36.12 -33.24
CA ARG A 431 15.27 -35.26 -32.59
C ARG A 431 14.25 -36.08 -31.80
N ASP A 432 13.74 -37.15 -32.41
CA ASP A 432 12.79 -38.04 -31.76
C ASP A 432 13.41 -38.72 -30.54
N LYS A 433 14.67 -39.16 -30.65
CA LYS A 433 15.42 -39.75 -29.53
C LYS A 433 15.63 -38.75 -28.38
N LEU A 434 15.95 -37.49 -28.69
CA LEU A 434 16.08 -36.43 -27.68
C LEU A 434 14.74 -36.19 -26.96
N ILE A 435 13.66 -35.98 -27.70
CA ILE A 435 12.31 -35.76 -27.15
C ILE A 435 11.88 -36.95 -26.29
N GLN A 436 12.11 -38.17 -26.75
CA GLN A 436 11.78 -39.39 -26.01
C GLN A 436 12.60 -39.52 -24.72
N GLY A 437 13.88 -39.10 -24.74
CA GLY A 437 14.73 -39.01 -23.55
C GLY A 437 14.21 -37.99 -22.53
N ILE A 438 13.71 -36.83 -22.97
CA ILE A 438 13.10 -35.81 -22.11
C ILE A 438 11.81 -36.36 -21.48
N ILE A 439 10.93 -36.94 -22.28
CA ILE A 439 9.68 -37.57 -21.81
C ILE A 439 9.98 -38.69 -20.79
N GLN A 440 11.02 -39.49 -21.05
CA GLN A 440 11.45 -40.54 -20.14
C GLN A 440 11.90 -39.98 -18.78
N LYS A 441 12.74 -38.93 -18.79
CA LYS A 441 13.15 -38.23 -17.54
C LYS A 441 11.95 -37.70 -16.75
N ILE A 442 10.96 -37.11 -17.43
CA ILE A 442 9.73 -36.62 -16.78
C ILE A 442 8.95 -37.78 -16.15
N ASN A 443 8.79 -38.88 -16.88
CA ASN A 443 8.11 -40.07 -16.39
C ASN A 443 8.85 -40.73 -15.21
N ASP A 444 10.18 -40.76 -15.24
CA ASP A 444 11.00 -41.32 -14.17
C ASP A 444 10.94 -40.44 -12.92
N LYS A 445 11.01 -39.11 -13.06
CA LYS A 445 10.86 -38.17 -11.94
C LYS A 445 9.48 -38.25 -11.30
N GLU A 446 8.42 -38.42 -12.10
CA GLU A 446 7.07 -38.63 -11.57
C GLU A 446 6.91 -40.02 -10.92
N ARG A 447 7.56 -41.06 -11.47
CA ARG A 447 7.58 -42.39 -10.88
C ARG A 447 8.28 -42.38 -9.52
N GLU A 448 9.41 -41.68 -9.41
CA GLU A 448 10.13 -41.50 -8.15
C GLU A 448 9.28 -40.74 -7.12
N ARG A 449 8.58 -39.68 -7.56
CA ARG A 449 7.64 -38.94 -6.70
C ARG A 449 6.50 -39.83 -6.22
N LYS A 450 5.89 -40.61 -7.13
CA LYS A 450 4.82 -41.58 -6.80
C LYS A 450 5.32 -42.71 -5.91
N GLN A 451 6.55 -43.16 -6.05
CA GLN A 451 7.15 -44.18 -5.20
C GLN A 451 7.38 -43.65 -3.79
N LYS A 452 7.94 -42.44 -3.65
CA LYS A 452 8.05 -41.72 -2.36
C LYS A 452 6.68 -41.48 -1.69
N GLU A 453 5.64 -41.18 -2.49
CA GLU A 453 4.26 -41.05 -2.00
C GLU A 453 3.63 -42.39 -1.61
N ALA A 454 3.85 -43.46 -2.39
CA ALA A 454 3.33 -44.80 -2.15
C ALA A 454 3.98 -45.46 -0.93
N GLU A 455 5.29 -45.26 -0.71
CA GLU A 455 5.98 -45.64 0.52
C GLU A 455 5.39 -44.93 1.75
N ALA A 456 5.02 -43.64 1.60
CA ALA A 456 4.33 -42.89 2.65
C ALA A 456 2.90 -43.39 2.92
N VAL A 457 2.19 -43.92 1.91
CA VAL A 457 0.85 -44.50 2.03
C VAL A 457 0.88 -45.95 2.54
N SER A 458 1.86 -46.77 2.14
CA SER A 458 2.08 -48.13 2.64
C SER A 458 2.40 -48.11 4.15
N ASN A 459 3.27 -47.19 4.56
CA ASN A 459 3.48 -46.90 5.99
C ASN A 459 2.17 -46.51 6.69
N ARG A 460 1.25 -45.80 6.02
CA ARG A 460 -0.06 -45.41 6.58
C ARG A 460 -1.02 -46.61 6.77
N ALA A 461 -1.03 -47.57 5.85
CA ALA A 461 -1.90 -48.75 5.90
C ALA A 461 -1.45 -49.75 6.97
N PHE A 462 -0.14 -49.92 7.16
CA PHE A 462 0.41 -50.75 8.24
C PHE A 462 0.01 -50.24 9.65
N PHE A 463 -0.13 -48.92 9.81
CA PHE A 463 -0.55 -48.31 11.09
C PHE A 463 -2.08 -48.22 11.29
N SER A 464 -2.92 -48.28 10.25
CA SER A 464 -4.39 -48.28 10.44
C SER A 464 -4.95 -49.66 10.76
N GLN A 465 -4.31 -50.74 10.28
CA GLN A 465 -4.71 -52.12 10.57
C GLN A 465 -4.46 -52.49 12.05
N ASN A 466 -3.42 -51.94 12.67
CA ASN A 466 -3.16 -52.09 14.11
C ASN A 466 -4.14 -51.33 15.02
N ASN A 467 -4.99 -50.46 14.47
CA ASN A 467 -5.97 -49.70 15.25
C ASN A 467 -7.37 -50.36 15.29
N MET A 468 -7.55 -51.52 14.64
CA MET A 468 -8.83 -52.27 14.61
C MET A 468 -8.86 -53.53 15.51
N LEU A 469 -7.76 -53.92 16.16
CA LEU A 469 -7.72 -55.07 17.09
C LEU A 469 -7.74 -54.70 18.58
N GLY A 470 -7.87 -53.42 18.94
CA GLY A 470 -7.69 -52.93 20.31
C GLY A 470 -8.95 -52.80 21.18
N ASN A 471 -10.05 -53.52 20.90
CA ASN A 471 -11.28 -53.38 21.70
C ASN A 471 -11.85 -54.70 22.24
N SER A 472 -11.05 -55.39 23.04
CA SER A 472 -11.56 -56.42 23.96
C SER A 472 -10.64 -56.59 25.17
N ASN A 473 -11.24 -56.42 26.36
CA ASN A 473 -10.77 -56.79 27.71
C ASN A 473 -9.92 -55.82 28.56
N ARG A 474 -10.66 -55.19 29.49
CA ARG A 474 -10.47 -55.07 30.96
C ARG A 474 -9.05 -55.03 31.57
N ALA A 475 -8.79 -53.89 32.21
CA ALA A 475 -8.42 -53.70 33.63
C ALA A 475 -7.55 -54.77 34.33
N THR A 476 -6.30 -54.41 34.67
CA THR A 476 -5.69 -54.60 36.01
C THR A 476 -4.34 -53.86 36.11
N ALA A 477 -4.17 -53.15 37.23
CA ALA A 477 -2.96 -52.87 38.01
C ALA A 477 -1.58 -52.54 37.36
N SER A 478 -1.10 -51.35 37.76
CA SER A 478 0.22 -51.07 38.36
C SER A 478 1.49 -50.93 37.50
N GLN A 479 2.03 -49.71 37.61
CA GLN A 479 3.44 -49.29 37.64
C GLN A 479 4.34 -49.45 36.41
N GLY A 480 4.92 -48.30 36.05
CA GLY A 480 6.27 -48.21 35.51
C GLY A 480 6.37 -48.47 34.01
N ASN A 481 5.82 -47.59 33.18
CA ASN A 481 6.34 -47.49 31.82
C ASN A 481 6.25 -46.05 31.31
N TRP A 482 7.40 -45.53 30.88
CA TRP A 482 7.58 -44.22 30.25
C TRP A 482 6.47 -43.97 29.22
N TYR A 483 6.01 -42.72 29.07
CA TYR A 483 4.83 -42.34 28.29
C TYR A 483 4.76 -42.97 26.89
N PHE A 484 5.91 -43.22 26.25
CA PHE A 484 6.04 -43.85 24.93
C PHE A 484 6.06 -45.38 24.90
N TYR A 485 5.85 -46.05 26.03
CA TYR A 485 5.70 -47.51 26.11
C TYR A 485 4.26 -47.95 26.34
N ASN A 486 3.33 -47.00 26.51
CA ASN A 486 1.89 -47.27 26.56
C ASN A 486 1.26 -46.98 25.18
N PRO A 487 0.90 -48.01 24.39
CA PRO A 487 0.42 -47.84 23.02
C PRO A 487 -0.84 -46.98 22.92
N THR A 488 -1.70 -47.01 23.95
CA THR A 488 -2.95 -46.23 24.04
C THR A 488 -2.66 -44.74 24.23
N ASN A 489 -1.68 -44.38 25.07
CA ASN A 489 -1.28 -42.98 25.29
C ASN A 489 -0.53 -42.39 24.08
N ILE A 490 0.25 -43.21 23.37
CA ILE A 490 0.87 -42.80 22.09
C ILE A 490 -0.22 -42.55 21.05
N GLY A 491 -1.24 -43.40 20.97
CA GLY A 491 -2.39 -43.24 20.08
C GLY A 491 -3.17 -41.95 20.36
N LEU A 492 -3.51 -41.70 21.63
CA LEU A 492 -4.16 -40.46 22.08
C LEU A 492 -3.28 -39.22 21.85
N GLY A 493 -2.00 -39.27 22.22
CA GLY A 493 -1.05 -38.19 22.00
C GLY A 493 -0.83 -37.87 20.52
N LYS A 494 -0.84 -38.88 19.64
CA LYS A 494 -0.74 -38.72 18.17
C LYS A 494 -2.02 -38.13 17.58
N SER A 495 -3.19 -38.51 18.09
CA SER A 495 -4.47 -37.91 17.70
C SER A 495 -4.55 -36.44 18.13
N ASP A 496 -4.14 -36.13 19.37
CA ASP A 496 -4.09 -34.76 19.89
C ASP A 496 -3.07 -33.89 19.15
N PHE A 497 -1.91 -34.46 18.82
CA PHE A 497 -0.89 -33.81 17.99
C PHE A 497 -1.42 -33.52 16.58
N GLN A 498 -2.11 -34.46 15.94
CA GLN A 498 -2.73 -34.25 14.63
C GLN A 498 -3.91 -33.27 14.68
N ARG A 499 -4.67 -33.24 15.78
CA ARG A 499 -5.74 -32.25 15.98
C ARG A 499 -5.17 -30.85 16.15
N LYS A 500 -4.06 -30.70 16.88
CA LYS A 500 -3.44 -29.41 17.19
C LYS A 500 -2.54 -28.89 16.05
N TRP A 501 -1.89 -29.78 15.32
CA TRP A 501 -0.86 -29.42 14.33
C TRP A 501 -1.07 -30.01 12.94
N GLY A 502 -2.10 -30.83 12.71
CA GLY A 502 -2.33 -31.52 11.44
C GLY A 502 -1.39 -32.72 11.22
N ARG A 503 -1.45 -33.33 10.03
CA ARG A 503 -0.58 -34.45 9.66
C ARG A 503 0.79 -33.96 9.18
N ARG A 504 1.71 -33.76 10.11
CA ARG A 504 3.08 -33.30 9.83
C ARG A 504 3.98 -34.49 9.45
N LYS A 505 4.86 -34.29 8.48
CA LYS A 505 5.89 -35.27 8.09
C LYS A 505 6.95 -35.38 9.19
N LEU A 506 7.55 -36.56 9.35
CA LEU A 506 8.69 -36.77 10.25
C LEU A 506 9.95 -36.26 9.54
N GLU A 507 10.23 -34.99 9.73
CA GLU A 507 11.32 -34.24 9.12
C GLU A 507 11.69 -33.08 10.06
N ASP A 508 12.93 -32.61 10.04
CA ASP A 508 13.36 -31.51 10.90
C ASP A 508 12.49 -30.28 10.66
N ASN A 509 12.12 -29.55 11.72
CA ASN A 509 11.20 -28.41 11.66
C ASN A 509 9.74 -28.75 11.24
N TRP A 510 9.27 -29.96 11.58
CA TRP A 510 7.92 -30.46 11.27
C TRP A 510 6.75 -29.55 11.73
N ARG A 511 6.96 -28.58 12.63
CA ARG A 511 5.90 -27.68 13.13
C ARG A 511 5.37 -26.68 12.08
N ARG A 512 6.07 -26.51 10.96
CA ARG A 512 5.74 -25.54 9.88
C ARG A 512 4.58 -26.04 9.00
N LYS A 513 3.59 -25.18 8.72
CA LYS A 513 2.42 -25.51 7.87
C LYS A 513 2.74 -25.42 6.37
N ASN A 514 3.66 -24.54 5.98
CA ASN A 514 4.21 -24.42 4.63
C ASN A 514 5.73 -24.49 4.72
N LYS A 515 6.32 -25.49 4.07
CA LYS A 515 7.74 -25.53 3.74
C LYS A 515 7.84 -25.53 2.22
N SER A 516 7.95 -24.37 1.61
CA SER A 516 8.52 -24.25 0.26
C SER A 516 10.04 -24.30 0.41
N THR A 517 10.56 -25.49 0.72
CA THR A 517 12.00 -25.73 0.67
C THR A 517 12.31 -26.03 -0.79
N PHE A 518 12.68 -25.00 -1.56
CA PHE A 518 13.23 -25.20 -2.89
C PHE A 518 14.57 -25.92 -2.73
N SER A 519 14.67 -27.17 -3.21
CA SER A 519 15.96 -27.83 -3.34
C SER A 519 16.74 -27.19 -4.49
N ILE A 520 18.08 -27.33 -4.50
CA ILE A 520 18.93 -26.84 -5.61
C ILE A 520 18.45 -27.40 -6.96
N GLU A 521 17.96 -28.64 -6.98
CA GLU A 521 17.37 -29.28 -8.16
C GLU A 521 15.98 -28.71 -8.52
N ASP A 522 15.18 -28.27 -7.56
CA ASP A 522 13.90 -27.58 -7.85
C ASP A 522 14.12 -26.16 -8.40
N VAL A 523 15.23 -25.53 -8.02
CA VAL A 523 15.67 -24.23 -8.56
C VAL A 523 16.23 -24.41 -9.98
N GLU A 524 16.97 -25.48 -10.24
CA GLU A 524 17.50 -25.80 -11.57
C GLU A 524 16.39 -26.20 -12.56
N LEU A 525 15.30 -26.84 -12.10
CA LEU A 525 14.10 -27.04 -12.92
C LEU A 525 13.21 -25.81 -13.08
N ALA A 526 13.19 -24.88 -12.11
CA ALA A 526 12.44 -23.63 -12.25
C ALA A 526 13.07 -22.68 -13.29
N LEU A 527 14.36 -22.85 -13.60
CA LEU A 527 15.05 -22.15 -14.68
C LEU A 527 14.60 -22.61 -16.08
N GLU A 528 14.06 -23.83 -16.23
CA GLU A 528 13.53 -24.32 -17.51
C GLU A 528 12.10 -23.79 -17.80
N ASP A 529 11.31 -23.48 -16.77
CA ASP A 529 9.88 -23.11 -16.91
C ASP A 529 9.63 -21.60 -17.09
N ASN A 530 10.64 -20.74 -16.90
CA ASN A 530 10.49 -19.28 -16.89
C ASN A 530 10.85 -18.58 -18.22
N THR A 531 10.69 -19.26 -19.37
CA THR A 531 10.86 -18.62 -20.68
C THR A 531 9.51 -18.11 -21.25
N GLY A 532 9.23 -16.82 -21.03
CA GLY A 532 8.43 -16.00 -21.94
C GLY A 532 6.93 -15.88 -21.65
N THR A 533 6.52 -14.66 -21.26
CA THR A 533 5.20 -14.09 -21.51
C THR A 533 4.92 -14.00 -23.01
N ASP A 534 4.13 -14.94 -23.53
CA ASP A 534 3.24 -14.70 -24.66
C ASP A 534 1.88 -15.31 -24.33
N SER A 535 0.83 -14.49 -24.42
CA SER A 535 -0.55 -14.89 -24.24
C SER A 535 -1.00 -15.78 -25.40
N VAL A 536 -0.77 -17.10 -25.27
CA VAL A 536 -1.42 -18.11 -26.11
C VAL A 536 -2.68 -18.59 -25.40
N ASP A 537 -3.76 -18.65 -26.18
CA ASP A 537 -5.09 -19.17 -25.83
C ASP A 537 -5.02 -20.46 -24.96
N PRO A 538 -5.73 -20.55 -23.81
CA PRO A 538 -5.72 -21.71 -22.92
C PRO A 538 -6.21 -23.03 -23.55
N SER A 539 -6.74 -23.00 -24.78
CA SER A 539 -7.34 -24.14 -25.47
C SER A 539 -6.34 -25.16 -26.05
N PHE A 540 -5.02 -24.88 -26.03
CA PHE A 540 -3.97 -25.73 -26.65
C PHE A 540 -2.85 -26.22 -25.72
N LYS A 541 -3.11 -26.43 -24.42
CA LYS A 541 -2.14 -27.14 -23.55
C LYS A 541 -2.03 -28.62 -23.95
N LYS A 542 -1.09 -28.91 -24.86
CA LYS A 542 -0.68 -30.29 -25.17
C LYS A 542 0.03 -30.90 -23.94
N ASP A 543 -0.09 -32.21 -23.78
CA ASP A 543 0.56 -32.94 -22.67
C ASP A 543 2.09 -32.85 -22.80
N PRO A 544 2.83 -32.37 -21.79
CA PRO A 544 4.31 -32.37 -21.80
C PRO A 544 4.93 -33.75 -21.99
N LYS A 545 4.16 -34.84 -21.84
CA LYS A 545 4.61 -36.21 -22.15
C LYS A 545 4.34 -36.65 -23.59
N SER A 546 3.72 -35.78 -24.39
CA SER A 546 3.46 -36.03 -25.79
C SER A 546 4.57 -35.44 -26.66
N LYS A 547 4.95 -36.18 -27.70
CA LYS A 547 5.91 -35.70 -28.71
C LYS A 547 5.45 -34.38 -29.33
N ASP A 548 4.14 -34.24 -29.56
CA ASP A 548 3.54 -33.06 -30.19
C ASP A 548 3.66 -31.79 -29.36
N TYR A 549 3.93 -31.88 -28.05
CA TYR A 549 4.23 -30.71 -27.22
C TYR A 549 5.54 -30.05 -27.62
N TYR A 550 6.60 -30.85 -27.81
CA TYR A 550 7.94 -30.35 -28.12
C TYR A 550 8.13 -29.95 -29.59
N LEU A 551 7.22 -30.35 -30.49
CA LEU A 551 7.34 -30.07 -31.91
C LEU A 551 6.68 -28.75 -32.34
N VAL A 552 5.78 -28.17 -31.54
CA VAL A 552 4.96 -26.99 -31.94
C VAL A 552 5.81 -25.75 -32.20
N ASP A 553 6.80 -25.51 -31.34
CA ASP A 553 7.61 -24.29 -31.37
C ASP A 553 8.91 -24.45 -32.17
N LEU A 554 9.19 -25.63 -32.74
CA LEU A 554 10.42 -25.86 -33.48
C LEU A 554 10.39 -25.18 -34.86
N PRO A 555 11.39 -24.35 -35.21
CA PRO A 555 11.47 -23.66 -36.50
C PRO A 555 11.94 -24.59 -37.62
N VAL A 556 11.17 -25.64 -37.91
CA VAL A 556 11.53 -26.68 -38.90
C VAL A 556 11.29 -26.26 -40.35
N THR A 557 10.55 -25.17 -40.56
CA THR A 557 10.27 -24.61 -41.89
C THR A 557 11.16 -23.41 -42.15
N LYS A 558 11.43 -23.10 -43.42
CA LYS A 558 12.22 -21.92 -43.80
C LYS A 558 11.69 -20.61 -43.19
N GLY A 559 10.37 -20.37 -43.28
CA GLY A 559 9.74 -19.19 -42.68
C GLY A 559 9.72 -19.21 -41.14
N GLY A 560 9.69 -20.40 -40.51
CA GLY A 560 9.87 -20.53 -39.07
C GLY A 560 11.29 -20.16 -38.62
N MET A 561 12.30 -20.58 -39.40
CA MET A 561 13.70 -20.24 -39.17
C MET A 561 13.96 -18.73 -39.33
N GLU A 562 13.38 -18.10 -40.34
CA GLU A 562 13.46 -16.65 -40.55
C GLU A 562 12.90 -15.87 -39.34
N LYS A 563 11.71 -16.26 -38.82
CA LYS A 563 11.14 -15.64 -37.62
C LYS A 563 11.97 -15.87 -36.36
N SER A 564 12.56 -17.06 -36.21
CA SER A 564 13.47 -17.36 -35.09
C SER A 564 14.71 -16.46 -35.17
N ASN A 565 15.28 -16.27 -36.36
CA ASN A 565 16.38 -15.33 -36.58
C ASN A 565 15.99 -13.88 -36.27
N GLU A 566 14.79 -13.43 -36.64
CA GLU A 566 14.29 -12.09 -36.27
C GLU A 566 14.25 -11.88 -34.75
N ARG A 567 13.82 -12.89 -33.99
CA ARG A 567 13.82 -12.84 -32.52
C ARG A 567 15.23 -12.81 -31.93
N ILE A 568 16.15 -13.59 -32.48
CA ILE A 568 17.56 -13.57 -32.06
C ILE A 568 18.18 -12.20 -32.35
N MET A 569 17.95 -11.63 -33.54
CA MET A 569 18.45 -10.30 -33.90
C MET A 569 17.95 -9.23 -32.92
N LEU A 570 16.66 -9.23 -32.60
CA LEU A 570 16.08 -8.33 -31.62
C LEU A 570 16.67 -8.55 -30.22
N GLY A 571 16.75 -9.80 -29.76
CA GLY A 571 17.28 -10.16 -28.44
C GLY A 571 18.74 -9.73 -28.26
N LEU A 572 19.60 -9.99 -29.24
CA LEU A 572 21.00 -9.55 -29.22
C LEU A 572 21.13 -8.02 -29.22
N TYR A 573 20.36 -7.33 -30.08
CA TYR A 573 20.41 -5.86 -30.15
C TYR A 573 19.95 -5.22 -28.82
N GLN A 574 18.84 -5.69 -28.25
CA GLN A 574 18.35 -5.18 -26.97
C GLN A 574 19.29 -5.53 -25.81
N ALA A 575 19.86 -6.74 -25.78
CA ALA A 575 20.87 -7.10 -24.79
C ALA A 575 22.11 -6.19 -24.86
N ALA A 576 22.60 -5.87 -26.06
CA ALA A 576 23.72 -4.95 -26.25
C ALA A 576 23.41 -3.54 -25.70
N LEU A 577 22.21 -3.01 -25.96
CA LEU A 577 21.78 -1.72 -25.43
C LEU A 577 21.65 -1.72 -23.89
N VAL A 578 21.14 -2.81 -23.31
CA VAL A 578 21.07 -2.94 -21.85
C VAL A 578 22.46 -2.99 -21.23
N TYR A 579 23.42 -3.69 -21.86
CA TYR A 579 24.82 -3.68 -21.43
C TYR A 579 25.42 -2.27 -21.47
N GLU A 580 25.20 -1.53 -22.55
CA GLU A 580 25.74 -0.18 -22.75
C GLU A 580 25.08 0.84 -21.80
N GLU A 581 23.76 0.99 -21.85
CA GLU A 581 23.05 2.11 -21.23
C GLU A 581 22.72 1.87 -19.75
N LYS A 582 22.46 0.62 -19.35
CA LYS A 582 21.90 0.29 -18.03
C LYS A 582 22.89 -0.37 -17.08
N LEU A 583 23.83 -1.14 -17.62
CA LEU A 583 24.84 -1.85 -16.84
C LEU A 583 26.24 -1.24 -16.97
N ASN A 584 26.42 -0.27 -17.88
CA ASN A 584 27.69 0.41 -18.11
C ASN A 584 28.85 -0.58 -18.35
N ASN A 585 28.58 -1.61 -19.16
CA ASN A 585 29.54 -2.64 -19.55
C ASN A 585 29.81 -2.56 -21.06
N PRO A 586 30.67 -1.61 -21.51
CA PRO A 586 30.89 -1.34 -22.92
C PRO A 586 31.56 -2.52 -23.65
N GLU A 587 32.35 -3.33 -22.94
CA GLU A 587 32.99 -4.52 -23.49
C GLU A 587 31.96 -5.59 -23.89
N LYS A 588 31.01 -5.90 -22.99
CA LYS A 588 29.93 -6.85 -23.27
C LYS A 588 28.93 -6.32 -24.30
N ALA A 589 28.65 -5.02 -24.28
CA ALA A 589 27.84 -4.38 -25.32
C ALA A 589 28.49 -4.54 -26.70
N LEU A 590 29.78 -4.24 -26.80
CA LEU A 590 30.54 -4.37 -28.04
C LEU A 590 30.59 -5.83 -28.53
N GLU A 591 30.90 -6.79 -27.65
CA GLU A 591 30.91 -8.22 -27.97
C GLU A 591 29.55 -8.67 -28.53
N THR A 592 28.46 -8.31 -27.86
CA THR A 592 27.10 -8.69 -28.26
C THR A 592 26.71 -8.06 -29.61
N MET A 593 27.11 -6.80 -29.85
CA MET A 593 26.84 -6.10 -31.10
C MET A 593 27.69 -6.66 -32.26
N GLU A 594 28.95 -7.06 -32.01
CA GLU A 594 29.79 -7.77 -32.98
C GLU A 594 29.19 -9.14 -33.35
N ILE A 595 28.66 -9.89 -32.37
CA ILE A 595 27.95 -11.16 -32.62
C ILE A 595 26.73 -10.93 -33.53
N LEU A 596 25.92 -9.89 -33.27
CA LEU A 596 24.75 -9.56 -34.10
C LEU A 596 25.12 -9.36 -35.57
N ILE A 597 26.11 -8.52 -35.86
CA ILE A 597 26.48 -8.18 -37.25
C ILE A 597 27.24 -9.31 -37.96
N GLN A 598 27.99 -10.13 -37.23
CA GLN A 598 28.70 -11.28 -37.80
C GLN A 598 27.72 -12.41 -38.15
N ARG A 599 26.77 -12.67 -37.25
CA ARG A 599 25.78 -13.74 -37.42
C ARG A 599 24.69 -13.36 -38.42
N PHE A 600 24.32 -12.08 -38.47
CA PHE A 600 23.30 -11.56 -39.37
C PHE A 600 23.82 -10.34 -40.15
N PRO A 601 24.59 -10.52 -41.23
CA PRO A 601 25.16 -9.43 -42.02
C PRO A 601 24.11 -8.53 -42.67
N ASP A 602 22.93 -9.08 -42.97
CA ASP A 602 21.75 -8.36 -43.45
C ASP A 602 20.71 -8.34 -42.32
N ASN A 603 20.68 -7.25 -41.55
CA ASN A 603 19.78 -7.08 -40.41
C ASN A 603 19.24 -5.64 -40.34
N PRO A 604 18.01 -5.43 -39.81
CA PRO A 604 17.37 -4.12 -39.77
C PRO A 604 18.07 -3.12 -38.84
N TYR A 605 18.95 -3.59 -37.94
CA TYR A 605 19.66 -2.79 -36.96
C TYR A 605 21.07 -2.40 -37.42
N LEU A 606 21.51 -2.80 -38.62
CA LEU A 606 22.92 -2.75 -39.05
C LEU A 606 23.55 -1.35 -38.95
N LEU A 607 22.86 -0.31 -39.40
CA LEU A 607 23.34 1.08 -39.31
C LEU A 607 23.52 1.52 -37.85
N SER A 608 22.54 1.22 -36.99
CA SER A 608 22.61 1.53 -35.57
C SER A 608 23.73 0.72 -34.89
N ALA A 609 23.81 -0.58 -35.16
CA ALA A 609 24.85 -1.47 -34.66
C ALA A 609 26.25 -0.97 -35.03
N TYR A 610 26.50 -0.56 -36.28
CA TYR A 610 27.77 0.04 -36.69
C TYR A 610 28.09 1.32 -35.92
N TYR A 611 27.09 2.16 -35.63
CA TYR A 611 27.29 3.40 -34.88
C TYR A 611 27.63 3.12 -33.40
N HIS A 612 26.89 2.22 -32.74
CA HIS A 612 27.22 1.80 -31.37
C HIS A 612 28.60 1.14 -31.31
N ILE A 613 28.93 0.24 -32.24
CA ILE A 613 30.26 -0.36 -32.33
C ILE A 613 31.36 0.71 -32.51
N TYR A 614 31.13 1.72 -33.36
CA TYR A 614 32.04 2.86 -33.50
C TYR A 614 32.21 3.61 -32.17
N SER A 615 31.10 3.96 -31.51
CA SER A 615 31.09 4.72 -30.27
C SER A 615 31.78 3.97 -29.14
N LEU A 616 31.40 2.70 -28.93
CA LEU A 616 31.97 1.80 -27.94
C LEU A 616 33.47 1.56 -28.17
N ASN A 617 33.91 1.33 -29.42
CA ASN A 617 35.34 1.21 -29.71
C ASN A 617 36.11 2.51 -29.43
N LYS A 618 35.49 3.68 -29.64
CA LYS A 618 36.10 4.97 -29.30
C LYS A 618 36.22 5.16 -27.79
N GLU A 619 35.20 4.76 -27.03
CA GLU A 619 35.19 4.79 -25.57
C GLU A 619 36.25 3.86 -24.97
N ILE A 620 36.36 2.64 -25.49
CA ILE A 620 37.34 1.61 -25.07
C ILE A 620 38.78 1.98 -25.51
N GLY A 621 38.95 2.91 -26.45
CA GLY A 621 40.26 3.34 -26.98
C GLY A 621 40.78 2.57 -28.20
N ASN A 622 39.93 1.74 -28.82
CA ASN A 622 40.21 0.98 -30.03
C ASN A 622 40.00 1.82 -31.31
N SER A 623 40.75 2.91 -31.47
CA SER A 623 40.56 3.89 -32.55
C SER A 623 40.62 3.30 -33.97
N SER A 624 41.45 2.28 -34.20
CA SER A 624 41.56 1.63 -35.52
C SER A 624 40.28 0.90 -35.91
N LYS A 625 39.68 0.13 -34.99
CA LYS A 625 38.38 -0.52 -35.20
C LYS A 625 37.26 0.52 -35.35
N ALA A 626 37.27 1.57 -34.52
CA ALA A 626 36.31 2.65 -34.64
C ALA A 626 36.31 3.26 -36.05
N ASP A 627 37.49 3.55 -36.61
CA ASP A 627 37.61 4.11 -37.96
C ASP A 627 37.07 3.17 -39.06
N VAL A 628 37.22 1.84 -38.90
CA VAL A 628 36.62 0.86 -39.82
C VAL A 628 35.10 1.03 -39.87
N TYR A 629 34.43 1.03 -38.71
CA TYR A 629 32.97 1.14 -38.65
C TYR A 629 32.47 2.54 -39.02
N LYS A 630 33.21 3.59 -38.66
CA LYS A 630 32.96 4.95 -39.15
C LYS A 630 32.97 4.99 -40.67
N ASN A 631 33.98 4.41 -41.31
CA ASN A 631 34.07 4.36 -42.77
C ASN A 631 32.94 3.55 -43.38
N LYS A 632 32.55 2.42 -42.78
CA LYS A 632 31.36 1.65 -43.21
C LYS A 632 30.08 2.50 -43.20
N ILE A 633 29.85 3.29 -42.16
CA ILE A 633 28.70 4.20 -42.10
C ILE A 633 28.79 5.26 -43.21
N LEU A 634 29.98 5.85 -43.41
CA LEU A 634 30.20 6.89 -44.42
C LEU A 634 30.16 6.35 -45.86
N THR A 635 30.42 5.08 -46.12
CA THR A 635 30.42 4.50 -47.47
C THR A 635 29.11 3.79 -47.80
N GLU A 636 28.59 2.97 -46.90
CA GLU A 636 27.40 2.15 -47.09
C GLU A 636 26.11 2.95 -46.80
N PHE A 637 26.16 3.98 -45.93
CA PHE A 637 24.99 4.76 -45.47
C PHE A 637 25.16 6.29 -45.64
N LYS A 638 25.76 6.74 -46.75
CA LYS A 638 26.12 8.14 -47.07
C LYS A 638 25.05 9.22 -46.79
N GLY A 639 23.77 8.90 -46.95
CA GLY A 639 22.66 9.84 -46.76
C GLY A 639 22.05 9.87 -45.35
N SER A 640 22.48 8.95 -44.47
CA SER A 640 21.94 8.81 -43.12
C SER A 640 22.38 9.96 -42.20
N ASP A 641 21.57 10.26 -41.20
CA ASP A 641 21.91 11.29 -40.21
C ASP A 641 23.14 10.92 -39.38
N TYR A 642 23.40 9.62 -39.18
CA TYR A 642 24.65 9.12 -38.61
C TYR A 642 25.87 9.43 -39.50
N ALA A 643 25.78 9.26 -40.82
CA ALA A 643 26.87 9.61 -41.74
C ALA A 643 27.13 11.12 -41.80
N LYS A 644 26.07 11.93 -41.76
CA LYS A 644 26.17 13.39 -41.67
C LYS A 644 26.83 13.82 -40.36
N ALA A 645 26.46 13.18 -39.25
CA ALA A 645 27.03 13.47 -37.94
C ALA A 645 28.50 13.04 -37.77
N LEU A 646 28.89 11.95 -38.41
CA LEU A 646 30.30 11.52 -38.42
C LEU A 646 31.18 12.40 -39.32
N SER A 647 30.57 13.18 -40.22
CA SER A 647 31.25 14.10 -41.14
C SER A 647 31.34 15.54 -40.60
N ASP A 648 30.37 15.97 -39.80
CA ASP A 648 30.38 17.26 -39.08
C ASP A 648 30.20 17.03 -37.57
N PRO A 649 31.25 17.25 -36.75
CA PRO A 649 31.20 17.06 -35.30
C PRO A 649 30.15 17.92 -34.58
N ASN A 650 29.68 19.01 -35.20
CA ASN A 650 28.65 19.89 -34.64
C ASN A 650 27.26 19.60 -35.20
N PHE A 651 27.09 18.62 -36.08
CA PHE A 651 25.82 18.31 -36.74
C PHE A 651 24.71 18.03 -35.72
N PHE A 652 24.95 17.14 -34.75
CA PHE A 652 23.94 16.84 -33.72
C PHE A 652 23.69 18.04 -32.80
N ALA A 653 24.73 18.80 -32.41
CA ALA A 653 24.55 20.01 -31.61
C ALA A 653 23.76 21.11 -32.35
N LYS A 654 23.90 21.19 -33.68
CA LYS A 654 23.20 22.15 -34.55
C LYS A 654 21.75 21.72 -34.78
N ILE A 655 21.51 20.43 -35.05
CA ILE A 655 20.16 19.85 -35.15
C ILE A 655 19.43 19.93 -33.82
N GLU A 656 20.11 19.68 -32.70
CA GLU A 656 19.54 19.81 -31.37
C GLU A 656 19.25 21.27 -31.02
N ALA A 657 20.15 22.21 -31.31
CA ALA A 657 19.90 23.63 -31.09
C ALA A 657 18.76 24.18 -31.99
N GLU A 658 18.65 23.72 -33.23
CA GLU A 658 17.54 24.05 -34.13
C GLU A 658 16.24 23.39 -33.68
N GLY A 659 16.29 22.15 -33.19
CA GLY A 659 15.16 21.42 -32.60
C GLY A 659 14.67 22.06 -31.30
N GLN A 660 15.56 22.53 -30.44
CA GLN A 660 15.22 23.27 -29.21
C GLN A 660 14.54 24.61 -29.55
N LYS A 661 15.04 25.34 -30.55
CA LYS A 661 14.39 26.58 -31.02
C LYS A 661 13.01 26.31 -31.63
N ALA A 662 12.85 25.23 -32.39
CA ALA A 662 11.56 24.79 -32.93
C ALA A 662 10.57 24.39 -31.81
N ASN A 663 11.05 23.68 -30.77
CA ASN A 663 10.28 23.33 -29.58
C ASN A 663 9.83 24.57 -28.80
N GLN A 664 10.72 25.55 -28.58
CA GLN A 664 10.38 26.80 -27.91
C GLN A 664 9.32 27.59 -28.68
N LEU A 665 9.47 27.70 -30.00
CA LEU A 665 8.49 28.38 -30.86
C LEU A 665 7.13 27.65 -30.86
N TYR A 666 7.14 26.31 -30.88
CA TYR A 666 5.91 25.51 -30.78
C TYR A 666 5.22 25.68 -29.43
N ALA A 667 5.99 25.63 -28.33
CA ALA A 667 5.47 25.81 -26.98
C ALA A 667 4.81 27.19 -26.80
N ALA A 668 5.45 28.26 -27.28
CA ALA A 668 4.88 29.60 -27.28
C ALA A 668 3.59 29.68 -28.13
N ALA A 669 3.59 29.08 -29.33
CA ALA A 669 2.40 29.02 -30.18
C ALA A 669 1.26 28.21 -29.55
N TYR A 670 1.57 27.15 -28.80
CA TYR A 670 0.57 26.34 -28.10
C TYR A 670 0.00 27.07 -26.87
N GLU A 671 0.83 27.78 -26.13
CA GLU A 671 0.38 28.65 -25.04
C GLU A 671 -0.54 29.76 -25.56
N ASP A 672 -0.17 30.42 -26.67
CA ASP A 672 -1.02 31.40 -27.35
C ASP A 672 -2.35 30.78 -27.81
N TYR A 673 -2.34 29.52 -28.27
CA TYR A 673 -3.55 28.78 -28.65
C TYR A 673 -4.48 28.55 -27.45
N GLN A 674 -3.93 28.10 -26.32
CA GLN A 674 -4.70 27.96 -25.09
C GLN A 674 -5.28 29.31 -24.66
N ASN A 675 -4.55 30.41 -24.87
CA ASN A 675 -4.94 31.77 -24.54
C ASN A 675 -5.84 32.45 -25.60
N PHE A 676 -6.39 31.69 -26.57
CA PHE A 676 -7.28 32.20 -27.61
C PHE A 676 -6.65 33.28 -28.52
N TYR A 677 -5.31 33.36 -28.60
CA TYR A 677 -4.60 34.27 -29.52
C TYR A 677 -4.44 33.67 -30.92
N TYR A 678 -5.52 33.14 -31.50
CA TYR A 678 -5.47 32.30 -32.72
C TYR A 678 -4.74 32.95 -33.92
N LEU A 679 -4.85 34.27 -34.11
CA LEU A 679 -4.11 34.97 -35.18
C LEU A 679 -2.59 34.98 -34.95
N ARG A 680 -2.16 35.10 -33.69
CA ARG A 680 -0.74 35.02 -33.31
C ARG A 680 -0.20 33.61 -33.50
N VAL A 681 -0.98 32.59 -33.11
CA VAL A 681 -0.64 31.18 -33.34
C VAL A 681 -0.42 30.90 -34.81
N ILE A 682 -1.30 31.37 -35.69
CA ILE A 682 -1.15 31.19 -37.16
C ILE A 682 0.17 31.80 -37.63
N LYS A 683 0.54 33.00 -37.14
CA LYS A 683 1.82 33.66 -37.48
C LYS A 683 3.02 32.84 -36.99
N SER A 684 3.03 32.41 -35.73
CA SER A 684 4.11 31.60 -35.15
C SER A 684 4.25 30.23 -35.83
N CYS A 685 3.13 29.59 -36.18
CA CYS A 685 3.17 28.34 -36.96
C CYS A 685 3.71 28.56 -38.37
N ASN A 686 3.34 29.65 -39.06
CA ASN A 686 3.91 29.97 -40.37
C ASN A 686 5.43 30.24 -40.30
N GLU A 687 5.88 30.93 -39.26
CA GLU A 687 7.31 31.14 -38.99
C GLU A 687 8.04 29.82 -38.74
N GLY A 688 7.47 28.93 -37.91
CA GLY A 688 8.05 27.61 -37.63
C GLY A 688 8.15 26.73 -38.87
N LEU A 689 7.13 26.74 -39.72
CA LEU A 689 7.10 25.99 -40.98
C LEU A 689 8.09 26.53 -42.02
N LEU A 690 8.40 27.83 -41.98
CA LEU A 690 9.36 28.46 -42.87
C LEU A 690 10.81 28.27 -42.40
N ARG A 691 11.07 28.43 -41.10
CA ARG A 691 12.42 28.38 -40.51
C ARG A 691 12.90 26.97 -40.22
N TYR A 692 12.00 26.03 -39.96
CA TYR A 692 12.32 24.65 -39.58
C TYR A 692 11.59 23.63 -40.47
N PRO A 693 11.83 23.65 -41.80
CA PRO A 693 11.07 22.84 -42.75
C PRO A 693 11.26 21.33 -42.55
N GLU A 694 12.42 20.90 -42.04
CA GLU A 694 12.78 19.49 -41.79
C GLU A 694 12.52 19.04 -40.33
N SER A 695 11.89 19.86 -39.50
CA SER A 695 11.61 19.49 -38.10
C SER A 695 10.56 18.40 -38.00
N GLU A 696 10.77 17.43 -37.10
CA GLU A 696 9.74 16.45 -36.72
C GLU A 696 8.44 17.09 -36.19
N LEU A 697 8.49 18.36 -35.75
CA LEU A 697 7.31 19.12 -35.31
C LEU A 697 6.47 19.67 -36.46
N ARG A 698 6.93 19.58 -37.70
CA ARG A 698 6.22 20.13 -38.88
C ARG A 698 4.74 19.70 -38.94
N PRO A 699 4.36 18.42 -38.76
CA PRO A 699 2.96 18.03 -38.73
C PRO A 699 2.18 18.63 -37.55
N ARG A 700 2.84 18.85 -36.41
CA ARG A 700 2.23 19.49 -35.23
C ARG A 700 1.97 20.97 -35.46
N PHE A 701 2.89 21.70 -36.09
CA PHE A 701 2.69 23.09 -36.50
C PHE A 701 1.55 23.22 -37.52
N LEU A 702 1.50 22.34 -38.53
CA LEU A 702 0.42 22.31 -39.52
C LEU A 702 -0.94 22.05 -38.86
N PHE A 703 -1.00 21.11 -37.91
CA PHE A 703 -2.24 20.79 -37.20
C PHE A 703 -2.72 21.93 -36.32
N LEU A 704 -1.85 22.52 -35.50
CA LEU A 704 -2.21 23.65 -34.63
C LEU A 704 -2.68 24.86 -35.45
N ARG A 705 -2.01 25.13 -36.58
CA ARG A 705 -2.41 26.18 -37.53
C ARG A 705 -3.78 25.88 -38.15
N ALA A 706 -4.03 24.64 -38.57
CA ALA A 706 -5.32 24.24 -39.15
C ALA A 706 -6.47 24.45 -38.16
N LEU A 707 -6.30 24.06 -36.90
CA LEU A 707 -7.30 24.29 -35.85
C LEU A 707 -7.63 25.78 -35.66
N CYS A 708 -6.62 26.65 -35.72
CA CYS A 708 -6.82 28.10 -35.63
C CYS A 708 -7.52 28.68 -36.87
N ILE A 709 -7.18 28.19 -38.07
CA ILE A 709 -7.84 28.57 -39.33
C ILE A 709 -9.32 28.19 -39.28
N GLY A 710 -9.65 26.98 -38.78
CA GLY A 710 -11.03 26.53 -38.60
C GLY A 710 -11.85 27.38 -37.62
N ARG A 711 -11.20 28.16 -36.76
CA ARG A 711 -11.85 29.11 -35.83
C ARG A 711 -11.84 30.55 -36.32
N THR A 712 -11.09 30.91 -37.36
CA THR A 712 -10.88 32.32 -37.73
C THR A 712 -11.11 32.63 -39.20
N LYS A 713 -11.23 31.61 -40.05
CA LYS A 713 -11.30 31.72 -41.52
C LYS A 713 -12.44 30.87 -42.08
N SER A 714 -12.63 30.96 -43.40
CA SER A 714 -13.69 30.22 -44.10
C SER A 714 -13.47 28.70 -44.07
N VAL A 715 -14.57 27.96 -44.22
CA VAL A 715 -14.56 26.47 -44.27
C VAL A 715 -13.64 25.96 -45.38
N SER A 716 -13.61 26.64 -46.53
CA SER A 716 -12.72 26.31 -47.65
C SER A 716 -11.24 26.38 -47.25
N GLN A 717 -10.83 27.45 -46.57
CA GLN A 717 -9.46 27.63 -46.09
C GLN A 717 -9.11 26.63 -44.98
N PHE A 718 -10.07 26.27 -44.14
CA PHE A 718 -9.87 25.25 -43.12
C PHE A 718 -9.63 23.87 -43.75
N ARG A 719 -10.43 23.49 -44.75
CA ARG A 719 -10.26 22.23 -45.50
C ARG A 719 -8.88 22.16 -46.15
N GLN A 720 -8.48 23.21 -46.86
CA GLN A 720 -7.15 23.31 -47.47
C GLN A 720 -6.01 23.13 -46.45
N SER A 721 -6.16 23.69 -45.24
CA SER A 721 -5.14 23.56 -44.19
C SER A 721 -5.03 22.14 -43.59
N LEU A 722 -6.13 21.39 -43.57
CA LEU A 722 -6.17 19.98 -43.13
C LEU A 722 -5.62 19.05 -44.21
N ASP A 723 -5.89 19.33 -45.49
CA ASP A 723 -5.31 18.59 -46.61
C ASP A 723 -3.78 18.74 -46.62
N GLN A 724 -3.28 19.97 -46.45
CA GLN A 724 -1.84 20.24 -46.34
C GLN A 724 -1.19 19.51 -45.14
N LEU A 725 -1.92 19.33 -44.04
CA LEU A 725 -1.46 18.53 -42.91
C LEU A 725 -1.35 17.04 -43.27
N LEU A 726 -2.33 16.48 -43.98
CA LEU A 726 -2.30 15.07 -44.36
C LEU A 726 -1.17 14.75 -45.35
N GLU A 727 -0.85 15.68 -46.24
CA GLU A 727 0.30 15.58 -47.15
C GLU A 727 1.65 15.53 -46.39
N SER A 728 1.71 16.06 -45.17
CA SER A 728 2.95 16.09 -44.37
C SER A 728 3.24 14.80 -43.61
N LYS A 729 2.52 13.70 -43.86
CA LYS A 729 2.64 12.39 -43.18
C LYS A 729 2.64 12.49 -41.63
N PRO A 730 1.55 12.97 -41.01
CA PRO A 730 1.43 13.09 -39.56
C PRO A 730 1.36 11.72 -38.87
N THR A 731 1.56 11.69 -37.53
CA THR A 731 1.37 10.48 -36.73
C THR A 731 -0.05 9.92 -36.87
N PRO A 732 -0.28 8.62 -36.63
CA PRO A 732 -1.61 8.01 -36.79
C PRO A 732 -2.72 8.73 -36.03
N LYS A 733 -2.42 9.23 -34.82
CA LYS A 733 -3.37 9.99 -33.98
C LYS A 733 -3.79 11.32 -34.64
N ILE A 734 -2.83 12.10 -35.16
CA ILE A 734 -3.09 13.38 -35.84
C ILE A 734 -3.78 13.13 -37.19
N ALA A 735 -3.32 12.15 -37.96
CA ALA A 735 -3.90 11.78 -39.25
C ALA A 735 -5.38 11.38 -39.11
N ASN A 736 -5.70 10.52 -38.14
CA ASN A 736 -7.07 10.07 -37.88
C ASN A 736 -7.97 11.23 -37.44
N THR A 737 -7.42 12.15 -36.62
CA THR A 737 -8.16 13.34 -36.17
C THR A 737 -8.46 14.27 -37.35
N ALA A 738 -7.47 14.58 -38.19
CA ALA A 738 -7.65 15.44 -39.36
C ALA A 738 -8.66 14.84 -40.37
N LYS A 739 -8.58 13.53 -40.63
CA LYS A 739 -9.55 12.82 -41.48
C LYS A 739 -10.97 12.83 -40.89
N ALA A 740 -11.11 12.70 -39.57
CA ALA A 740 -12.41 12.81 -38.91
C ALA A 740 -13.01 14.22 -39.05
N ILE A 741 -12.18 15.27 -38.93
CA ILE A 741 -12.63 16.65 -39.12
C ILE A 741 -13.05 16.89 -40.57
N LEU A 742 -12.23 16.48 -41.56
CA LEU A 742 -12.55 16.61 -42.99
C LEU A 742 -13.86 15.88 -43.34
N LYS A 743 -14.04 14.66 -42.83
CA LYS A 743 -15.29 13.92 -42.99
C LYS A 743 -16.48 14.68 -42.39
N GLY A 744 -16.32 15.28 -41.21
CA GLY A 744 -17.34 16.13 -40.61
C GLY A 744 -17.71 17.32 -41.51
N LEU A 745 -16.72 17.98 -42.12
CA LEU A 745 -16.97 19.08 -43.07
C LEU A 745 -17.69 18.60 -44.34
N ASP A 746 -17.34 17.42 -44.85
CA ASP A 746 -17.99 16.78 -46.02
C ASP A 746 -19.45 16.39 -45.72
N ASP A 747 -19.72 15.98 -44.48
CA ASP A 747 -21.06 15.68 -43.95
C ASP A 747 -21.85 16.96 -43.58
N GLY A 748 -21.32 18.15 -43.87
CA GLY A 748 -21.99 19.44 -43.73
C GLY A 748 -21.77 20.17 -42.41
N ALA A 749 -20.82 19.74 -41.57
CA ALA A 749 -20.48 20.45 -40.35
C ALA A 749 -19.86 21.83 -40.65
N VAL A 750 -20.36 22.86 -39.97
CA VAL A 750 -19.85 24.23 -40.10
C VAL A 750 -19.07 24.58 -38.84
N PRO A 751 -17.75 24.83 -38.94
CA PRO A 751 -16.95 25.34 -37.83
C PRO A 751 -17.52 26.66 -37.31
N MET A 752 -17.61 26.81 -35.99
CA MET A 752 -18.01 28.08 -35.38
C MET A 752 -16.83 29.08 -35.44
N PRO A 753 -16.95 30.18 -36.21
CA PRO A 753 -15.91 31.19 -36.28
C PRO A 753 -15.93 32.05 -35.01
N TYR A 754 -14.75 32.43 -34.55
CA TYR A 754 -14.53 33.35 -33.46
C TYR A 754 -14.16 34.69 -34.06
N THR A 755 -14.93 35.72 -33.72
CA THR A 755 -14.57 37.10 -34.02
C THR A 755 -13.45 37.57 -33.07
N GLU A 756 -12.81 38.70 -33.38
CA GLU A 756 -11.82 39.30 -32.48
C GLU A 756 -12.42 39.63 -31.10
N LEU A 757 -13.70 40.01 -31.07
CA LEU A 757 -14.44 40.26 -29.83
C LEU A 757 -14.66 38.96 -29.04
N ASP A 758 -15.01 37.85 -29.68
CA ASP A 758 -15.19 36.55 -29.01
C ASP A 758 -13.88 36.05 -28.40
N MET A 759 -12.77 36.23 -29.12
CA MET A 759 -11.43 35.90 -28.61
C MET A 759 -11.03 36.80 -27.45
N GLU A 760 -11.37 38.10 -27.49
CA GLU A 760 -11.09 39.02 -26.39
C GLU A 760 -11.93 38.72 -25.16
N GLN A 761 -13.23 38.44 -25.33
CA GLN A 761 -14.10 38.01 -24.23
C GLN A 761 -13.64 36.68 -23.63
N ALA A 762 -13.20 35.72 -24.44
CA ALA A 762 -12.62 34.47 -23.96
C ALA A 762 -11.34 34.71 -23.13
N ARG A 763 -10.51 35.71 -23.50
CA ARG A 763 -9.32 36.11 -22.73
C ARG A 763 -9.66 36.84 -21.44
N GLN A 764 -10.60 37.78 -21.46
CA GLN A 764 -11.05 38.50 -20.27
C GLN A 764 -11.71 37.54 -19.26
N ASN A 765 -12.49 36.58 -19.75
CA ASN A 765 -13.07 35.50 -18.94
C ASN A 765 -12.00 34.55 -18.37
N ARG A 766 -10.83 34.43 -19.03
CA ARG A 766 -9.68 33.69 -18.52
C ARG A 766 -8.88 34.47 -17.48
N LEU A 767 -8.76 35.81 -17.60
CA LEU A 767 -8.19 36.68 -16.54
C LEU A 767 -9.04 36.67 -15.26
N LEU A 768 -10.31 36.26 -15.35
CA LEU A 768 -11.25 36.09 -14.23
C LEU A 768 -11.41 34.62 -13.77
N ARG A 769 -10.70 33.66 -14.39
CA ARG A 769 -10.72 32.23 -14.05
C ARG A 769 -9.34 31.60 -14.25
N ASN A 770 -8.60 31.38 -13.18
CA ASN A 770 -7.46 30.44 -13.21
C ASN A 770 -7.97 29.00 -13.30
N TRP A 771 -8.21 28.54 -14.52
CA TRP A 771 -8.35 27.13 -14.90
C TRP A 771 -7.35 26.87 -16.03
N ARG A 772 -6.39 25.96 -15.80
CA ARG A 772 -5.46 25.45 -16.81
C ARG A 772 -5.90 24.03 -17.14
N ILE A 773 -6.12 23.78 -18.42
CA ILE A 773 -6.33 22.45 -19.02
C ILE A 773 -4.94 21.92 -19.37
N GLU A 774 -4.51 20.80 -18.80
CA GLU A 774 -3.49 19.97 -19.43
C GLU A 774 -3.93 18.51 -19.37
N GLY A 775 -4.36 18.02 -20.54
CA GLY A 775 -4.36 16.60 -20.87
C GLY A 775 -3.02 16.24 -21.51
N ASP A 776 -2.51 15.10 -21.08
CA ASP A 776 -1.33 14.39 -21.52
C ASP A 776 -1.00 14.44 -23.03
N GLN A 777 0.19 14.96 -23.34
CA GLN A 777 1.31 14.34 -24.08
C GLN A 777 2.02 15.33 -25.03
N ALA A 778 3.23 15.77 -24.66
CA ALA A 778 4.48 15.43 -25.38
C ALA A 778 5.67 16.36 -25.00
N VAL A 779 6.67 15.74 -24.35
CA VAL A 779 8.14 15.94 -24.51
C VAL A 779 8.85 16.96 -23.58
N VAL A 780 9.69 16.34 -22.72
CA VAL A 780 11.00 16.77 -22.16
C VAL A 780 11.03 17.74 -20.98
N THR A 781 11.59 17.18 -19.91
CA THR A 781 11.93 17.65 -18.57
C THR A 781 12.86 18.87 -18.55
N LEU A 782 12.58 19.85 -17.68
CA LEU A 782 13.62 20.58 -16.96
C LEU A 782 13.19 20.76 -15.52
N ALA A 783 13.89 20.04 -14.63
CA ALA A 783 13.74 20.14 -13.20
C ALA A 783 14.11 21.55 -12.71
N ARG A 784 13.20 22.18 -11.96
CA ARG A 784 13.57 23.19 -10.95
C ARG A 784 12.87 22.85 -9.65
N LYS A 785 13.67 22.47 -8.65
CA LYS A 785 13.28 22.36 -7.24
C LYS A 785 12.97 23.76 -6.72
N GLU A 786 11.79 23.96 -6.14
CA GLU A 786 11.58 25.00 -5.14
C GLU A 786 11.22 24.35 -3.80
N LYS A 787 11.88 24.82 -2.74
CA LYS A 787 11.72 24.37 -1.35
C LYS A 787 10.46 25.02 -0.76
N GLU A 788 9.52 24.22 -0.27
CA GLU A 788 8.51 24.67 0.71
C GLU A 788 8.94 24.32 2.13
N VAL A 789 8.84 25.30 3.03
CA VAL A 789 9.08 25.18 4.47
C VAL A 789 7.83 24.60 5.13
N LYS A 790 7.92 23.46 5.82
CA LYS A 790 6.79 22.80 6.51
C LYS A 790 6.70 23.18 7.99
N GLU A 791 5.55 23.69 8.42
CA GLU A 791 5.13 23.73 9.83
C GLU A 791 4.72 22.33 10.33
N LYS A 792 4.93 22.04 11.63
CA LYS A 792 4.62 20.73 12.24
C LYS A 792 3.11 20.57 12.53
N PRO A 793 2.49 19.41 12.24
CA PRO A 793 1.05 19.19 12.42
C PRO A 793 0.63 19.03 13.90
N ILE A 794 -0.53 19.63 14.26
CA ILE A 794 -1.11 19.67 15.63
C ILE A 794 -1.64 18.30 16.10
N TYR A 795 -2.17 17.50 15.18
CA TYR A 795 -2.72 16.16 15.42
C TYR A 795 -1.80 15.09 14.83
N LYS A 796 -1.77 13.89 15.42
CA LYS A 796 -0.85 12.80 15.03
C LYS A 796 -1.60 11.53 14.71
N PHE A 797 -1.28 10.89 13.59
CA PHE A 797 -1.95 9.65 13.19
C PHE A 797 -1.42 8.48 14.01
N ALA A 798 -2.33 7.75 14.65
CA ALA A 798 -2.01 6.63 15.55
C ALA A 798 -2.98 5.48 15.26
N GLU A 799 -2.57 4.54 14.41
CA GLU A 799 -3.44 3.47 13.89
C GLU A 799 -3.81 2.41 14.95
N THR A 800 -2.91 2.14 15.89
CA THR A 800 -3.04 1.04 16.87
C THR A 800 -3.59 1.49 18.23
N GLU A 801 -3.84 2.78 18.42
CA GLU A 801 -4.37 3.32 19.69
C GLU A 801 -5.88 3.04 19.80
N GLU A 802 -6.41 2.93 21.02
CA GLU A 802 -7.87 2.93 21.22
C GLU A 802 -8.47 4.19 20.57
N HIS A 803 -9.61 4.03 19.90
CA HIS A 803 -10.32 5.12 19.26
C HIS A 803 -11.69 5.30 19.89
N TYR A 804 -12.22 6.51 19.74
CA TYR A 804 -13.58 6.85 20.11
C TYR A 804 -14.34 7.21 18.85
N PHE A 805 -15.58 6.73 18.74
CA PHE A 805 -16.54 7.31 17.82
C PHE A 805 -17.15 8.55 18.47
N ILE A 806 -17.18 9.67 17.75
CA ILE A 806 -17.77 10.93 18.19
C ILE A 806 -18.91 11.30 17.24
N LEU A 807 -20.07 11.63 17.82
CA LEU A 807 -21.18 12.32 17.17
C LEU A 807 -21.39 13.68 17.84
N LEU A 808 -21.07 14.75 17.14
CA LEU A 808 -21.06 16.14 17.59
C LEU A 808 -22.22 16.93 16.96
N PHE A 809 -23.00 17.65 17.75
CA PHE A 809 -24.10 18.51 17.28
C PHE A 809 -24.40 19.65 18.27
N ASP A 810 -25.16 20.66 17.86
CA ASP A 810 -25.62 21.72 18.77
C ASP A 810 -26.73 21.21 19.69
N LYS A 811 -26.61 21.49 20.99
CA LYS A 811 -27.57 21.10 22.03
C LYS A 811 -28.97 21.68 21.77
N LYS A 812 -29.10 22.77 21.02
CA LYS A 812 -30.39 23.39 20.68
C LYS A 812 -31.12 22.64 19.57
N ASP A 813 -30.39 21.93 18.73
CA ASP A 813 -30.92 21.36 17.49
C ASP A 813 -31.32 19.88 17.65
N ALA A 814 -30.77 19.16 18.64
CA ALA A 814 -31.17 17.79 18.96
C ALA A 814 -31.12 17.46 20.46
N ASP A 815 -31.99 16.53 20.90
CA ASP A 815 -31.98 16.03 22.28
C ASP A 815 -30.79 15.07 22.52
N PRO A 816 -29.82 15.43 23.37
CA PRO A 816 -28.66 14.59 23.62
C PRO A 816 -28.98 13.27 24.32
N ASN A 817 -30.05 13.21 25.12
CA ASN A 817 -30.46 11.96 25.77
C ASN A 817 -31.01 10.98 24.75
N ARG A 818 -31.79 11.47 23.78
CA ARG A 818 -32.31 10.66 22.69
C ARG A 818 -31.18 10.10 21.83
N MET A 819 -30.17 10.91 21.48
CA MET A 819 -29.01 10.42 20.72
C MET A 819 -28.18 9.41 21.49
N LEU A 820 -27.96 9.63 22.79
CA LEU A 820 -27.28 8.64 23.63
C LEU A 820 -28.05 7.32 23.68
N PHE A 821 -29.38 7.37 23.83
CA PHE A 821 -30.23 6.19 23.85
C PHE A 821 -30.19 5.44 22.51
N ASN A 822 -30.32 6.13 21.38
CA ASN A 822 -30.29 5.53 20.06
C ASN A 822 -28.97 4.80 19.78
N ILE A 823 -27.83 5.44 20.10
CA ILE A 823 -26.51 4.84 19.93
C ILE A 823 -26.30 3.66 20.88
N ALA A 824 -26.74 3.76 22.14
CA ALA A 824 -26.66 2.65 23.09
C ALA A 824 -27.53 1.46 22.66
N LYS A 825 -28.74 1.73 22.14
CA LYS A 825 -29.64 0.70 21.61
C LYS A 825 -29.03 0.01 20.39
N TYR A 826 -28.52 0.76 19.43
CA TYR A 826 -27.77 0.20 18.29
C TYR A 826 -26.64 -0.72 18.76
N ASN A 827 -25.85 -0.29 19.75
CA ASN A 827 -24.76 -1.10 20.27
C ASN A 827 -25.21 -2.42 20.87
N SER A 828 -26.32 -2.39 21.63
CA SER A 828 -26.88 -3.61 22.22
C SER A 828 -27.47 -4.57 21.20
N GLU A 829 -27.98 -4.07 20.07
CA GLU A 829 -28.63 -4.89 19.02
C GLU A 829 -27.61 -5.43 18.01
N ALA A 830 -26.62 -4.61 17.63
CA ALA A 830 -25.63 -4.95 16.60
C ALA A 830 -24.45 -5.77 17.15
N TYR A 831 -24.14 -5.68 18.45
CA TYR A 831 -22.94 -6.28 19.04
C TYR A 831 -23.24 -7.07 20.32
N ASN A 832 -23.95 -8.20 20.17
CA ASN A 832 -24.40 -9.06 21.29
C ASN A 832 -23.26 -9.63 22.17
N SER A 833 -22.00 -9.61 21.71
CA SER A 833 -20.83 -10.17 22.39
C SER A 833 -19.84 -9.13 22.92
N ARG A 834 -20.05 -7.82 22.66
CA ARG A 834 -19.17 -6.73 23.12
C ARG A 834 -19.97 -5.65 23.84
N VAL A 835 -19.40 -5.13 24.93
CA VAL A 835 -20.03 -4.07 25.72
C VAL A 835 -19.35 -2.74 25.41
N PHE A 836 -20.03 -1.86 24.70
CA PHE A 836 -19.56 -0.50 24.44
C PHE A 836 -20.04 0.46 25.52
N LYS A 837 -19.18 1.41 25.90
CA LYS A 837 -19.57 2.50 26.80
C LYS A 837 -19.91 3.74 26.00
N VAL A 838 -21.15 4.22 26.14
CA VAL A 838 -21.62 5.45 25.50
C VAL A 838 -21.69 6.57 26.53
N ASP A 839 -20.86 7.58 26.37
CA ASP A 839 -20.78 8.76 27.24
C ASP A 839 -21.32 9.99 26.50
N ARG A 840 -22.01 10.88 27.21
CA ARG A 840 -22.35 12.22 26.72
C ARG A 840 -21.38 13.23 27.31
N LEU A 841 -20.77 14.07 26.47
CA LEU A 841 -19.82 15.10 26.88
C LEU A 841 -20.12 16.43 26.17
N SER A 842 -20.00 17.56 26.87
CA SER A 842 -20.02 18.87 26.22
C SER A 842 -18.64 19.19 25.64
N LEU A 843 -18.58 19.62 24.38
CA LEU A 843 -17.36 20.20 23.79
C LEU A 843 -17.20 21.66 24.24
N ASN A 844 -18.28 22.44 24.15
CA ASN A 844 -18.39 23.82 24.61
C ASN A 844 -19.83 24.10 25.12
N LYS A 845 -20.21 25.38 25.26
CA LYS A 845 -21.54 25.78 25.77
C LYS A 845 -22.70 25.41 24.84
N GLU A 846 -22.42 25.27 23.54
CA GLU A 846 -23.43 25.07 22.49
C GLU A 846 -23.36 23.64 21.94
N GLN A 847 -22.17 23.09 21.74
CA GLN A 847 -21.96 21.78 21.12
C GLN A 847 -21.78 20.65 22.13
N ILE A 848 -22.47 19.55 21.86
CA ILE A 848 -22.44 18.32 22.65
C ILE A 848 -22.00 17.14 21.79
N MET A 849 -21.33 16.18 22.43
CA MET A 849 -20.79 14.97 21.83
C MET A 849 -21.41 13.74 22.48
N ILE A 850 -21.86 12.79 21.66
CA ILE A 850 -22.06 11.41 22.04
C ILE A 850 -20.81 10.64 21.65
N MET A 851 -20.17 10.03 22.64
CA MET A 851 -18.88 9.36 22.49
C MET A 851 -19.03 7.88 22.82
N VAL A 852 -18.50 7.02 21.96
CA VAL A 852 -18.51 5.57 22.16
C VAL A 852 -17.08 5.08 22.37
N LYS A 853 -16.86 4.34 23.45
CA LYS A 853 -15.57 3.79 23.88
C LYS A 853 -15.55 2.26 23.80
N GLY A 854 -14.34 1.69 23.81
CA GLY A 854 -14.12 0.25 23.64
C GLY A 854 -13.81 -0.16 22.21
N LEU A 855 -13.32 0.76 21.37
CA LEU A 855 -12.88 0.49 20.01
C LEU A 855 -11.35 0.37 20.01
N GLU A 856 -10.84 -0.83 19.82
CA GLU A 856 -9.47 -1.21 20.18
C GLU A 856 -8.38 -0.54 19.34
N ASN A 857 -8.68 -0.24 18.08
CA ASN A 857 -7.77 0.37 17.12
C ASN A 857 -8.54 1.11 16.03
N LYS A 858 -7.82 1.74 15.08
CA LYS A 858 -8.40 2.47 13.94
C LYS A 858 -9.38 1.60 13.14
N GLU A 859 -9.00 0.37 12.82
CA GLU A 859 -9.82 -0.53 11.99
C GLU A 859 -11.11 -0.92 12.72
N ASP A 860 -11.03 -1.29 14.00
CA ASP A 860 -12.20 -1.55 14.85
C ASP A 860 -13.12 -0.31 14.94
N ALA A 861 -12.54 0.87 15.08
CA ALA A 861 -13.31 2.10 15.14
C ALA A 861 -13.93 2.52 13.82
N LEU A 862 -13.23 2.35 12.69
CA LEU A 862 -13.78 2.61 11.37
C LEU A 862 -14.87 1.60 11.03
N ASN A 863 -14.71 0.33 11.40
CA ASN A 863 -15.76 -0.69 11.28
C ASN A 863 -17.00 -0.32 12.09
N TYR A 864 -16.81 0.11 13.35
CA TYR A 864 -17.90 0.63 14.16
C TYR A 864 -18.54 1.89 13.55
N PHE A 865 -17.74 2.84 13.06
CA PHE A 865 -18.20 4.06 12.39
C PHE A 865 -19.07 3.74 11.17
N ASN A 866 -18.61 2.85 10.28
CA ASN A 866 -19.38 2.41 9.12
C ASN A 866 -20.67 1.68 9.52
N GLY A 867 -20.62 0.88 10.58
CA GLY A 867 -21.80 0.18 11.10
C GLY A 867 -22.84 1.14 11.69
N VAL A 868 -22.41 2.13 12.48
CA VAL A 868 -23.34 3.03 13.19
C VAL A 868 -23.96 4.07 12.26
N ILE A 869 -23.20 4.69 11.35
CA ILE A 869 -23.75 5.59 10.31
C ILE A 869 -24.65 4.82 9.33
N THR A 870 -24.41 3.51 9.26
CA THR A 870 -25.23 2.43 8.74
C THR A 870 -26.71 2.42 9.12
N ASN A 871 -26.99 2.89 10.32
CA ASN A 871 -28.21 2.55 11.03
C ASN A 871 -29.08 3.79 11.21
N ASP A 872 -30.21 3.84 10.51
CA ASP A 872 -31.09 5.00 10.52
C ASP A 872 -31.69 5.24 11.92
N ASN A 873 -31.92 4.18 12.70
CA ASN A 873 -32.42 4.30 14.07
C ASN A 873 -31.38 4.91 15.01
N ALA A 874 -30.08 4.71 14.75
CA ALA A 874 -29.00 5.30 15.54
C ALA A 874 -28.96 6.84 15.42
N PHE A 875 -29.41 7.39 14.28
CA PHE A 875 -29.42 8.82 13.96
C PHE A 875 -30.83 9.46 13.95
N ALA A 876 -31.87 8.69 14.28
CA ALA A 876 -33.25 9.15 14.27
C ALA A 876 -33.49 10.34 15.21
N GLY A 877 -33.85 11.50 14.65
CA GLY A 877 -33.94 12.80 15.33
C GLY A 877 -32.87 13.82 14.91
N LEU A 878 -31.98 13.49 13.96
CA LEU A 878 -30.97 14.39 13.39
C LEU A 878 -31.27 14.82 11.94
N GLU A 879 -32.48 14.56 11.43
CA GLU A 879 -32.82 14.70 10.01
C GLU A 879 -32.63 16.13 9.45
N ASN A 880 -32.69 17.14 10.31
CA ASN A 880 -32.49 18.55 9.96
C ASN A 880 -31.44 19.25 10.85
N VAL A 881 -30.53 18.48 11.45
CA VAL A 881 -29.57 18.97 12.44
C VAL A 881 -28.18 19.00 11.81
N ASP A 882 -27.44 20.11 11.97
CA ASP A 882 -26.04 20.18 11.54
C ASP A 882 -25.18 19.39 12.54
N TYR A 883 -24.78 18.18 12.17
CA TYR A 883 -23.95 17.31 12.99
C TYR A 883 -22.64 16.93 12.28
N ARG A 884 -21.65 16.51 13.06
CA ARG A 884 -20.38 15.96 12.59
C ARG A 884 -20.15 14.62 13.26
N ASN A 885 -19.65 13.64 12.54
CA ASN A 885 -19.20 12.39 13.12
C ASN A 885 -17.80 12.04 12.63
N PHE A 886 -17.01 11.40 13.48
CA PHE A 886 -15.65 10.96 13.16
C PHE A 886 -15.15 9.98 14.21
N VAL A 887 -14.11 9.22 13.86
CA VAL A 887 -13.34 8.47 14.86
C VAL A 887 -12.10 9.23 15.24
N ILE A 888 -11.70 9.12 16.49
CA ILE A 888 -10.57 9.86 17.04
C ILE A 888 -9.81 9.02 18.05
N SER A 889 -8.49 8.90 17.86
CA SER A 889 -7.65 8.21 18.83
C SER A 889 -7.69 8.88 20.20
N VAL A 890 -7.46 8.14 21.29
CA VAL A 890 -7.51 8.73 22.65
C VAL A 890 -6.58 9.94 22.79
N SER A 891 -5.37 9.87 22.24
CA SER A 891 -4.39 10.96 22.24
C SER A 891 -4.90 12.20 21.51
N ASN A 892 -5.44 12.03 20.30
CA ASN A 892 -6.01 13.14 19.53
C ASN A 892 -7.29 13.69 20.19
N PHE A 893 -8.09 12.87 20.85
CA PHE A 893 -9.30 13.31 21.55
C PHE A 893 -8.97 14.28 22.68
N ASN A 894 -7.87 14.04 23.41
CA ASN A 894 -7.41 14.95 24.44
C ASN A 894 -6.98 16.32 23.86
N VAL A 895 -6.32 16.31 22.69
CA VAL A 895 -5.93 17.53 21.96
C VAL A 895 -7.16 18.26 21.42
N PHE A 896 -8.06 17.54 20.76
CA PHE A 896 -9.31 18.03 20.20
C PHE A 896 -10.19 18.67 21.28
N LYS A 897 -10.40 18.00 22.41
CA LYS A 897 -11.22 18.52 23.52
C LYS A 897 -10.61 19.77 24.16
N LYS A 898 -9.28 19.86 24.22
CA LYS A 898 -8.56 21.01 24.76
C LYS A 898 -8.63 22.21 23.81
N ASN A 899 -8.43 21.97 22.52
CA ASN A 899 -8.31 23.04 21.52
C ASN A 899 -9.67 23.44 20.93
N GLN A 900 -10.69 22.60 21.07
CA GLN A 900 -12.03 22.78 20.47
C GLN A 900 -11.98 23.01 18.95
N ASP A 901 -10.90 22.55 18.31
CA ASP A 901 -10.62 22.78 16.90
C ASP A 901 -11.23 21.66 16.06
N VAL A 902 -12.51 21.85 15.77
CA VAL A 902 -13.32 20.87 15.02
C VAL A 902 -12.83 20.74 13.59
N GLU A 903 -12.60 21.86 12.90
CA GLU A 903 -12.19 21.82 11.50
C GLU A 903 -10.75 21.34 11.32
N GLY A 904 -9.80 21.80 12.13
CA GLY A 904 -8.42 21.33 12.01
C GLY A 904 -8.27 19.85 12.36
N TYR A 905 -9.10 19.32 13.27
CA TYR A 905 -9.14 17.87 13.48
C TYR A 905 -9.77 17.14 12.31
N LEU A 906 -10.86 17.65 11.74
CA LEU A 906 -11.49 17.03 10.58
C LEU A 906 -10.59 17.05 9.34
N ASP A 907 -9.80 18.11 9.14
CA ASP A 907 -8.79 18.20 8.08
C ASP A 907 -7.68 17.16 8.28
N PHE A 908 -7.20 17.04 9.52
CA PHE A 908 -6.27 15.99 9.89
C PHE A 908 -6.88 14.58 9.74
N TYR A 909 -8.15 14.41 10.13
CA TYR A 909 -8.88 13.14 10.08
C TYR A 909 -9.07 12.70 8.64
N THR A 910 -9.56 13.59 7.75
CA THR A 910 -9.69 13.28 6.32
C THR A 910 -8.35 12.99 5.68
N LYS A 911 -7.31 13.74 6.04
CA LYS A 911 -5.97 13.54 5.48
C LYS A 911 -5.28 12.29 6.01
N SER A 912 -5.49 11.93 7.26
CA SER A 912 -4.69 10.86 7.89
C SER A 912 -5.41 9.52 7.89
N TYR A 913 -6.74 9.51 7.98
CA TYR A 913 -7.55 8.29 7.94
C TYR A 913 -7.97 7.94 6.51
N PHE A 914 -8.03 8.93 5.61
CA PHE A 914 -8.54 8.75 4.25
C PHE A 914 -7.69 9.42 3.15
N ASN A 915 -6.52 10.01 3.47
CA ASN A 915 -5.63 10.71 2.52
C ASN A 915 -6.26 11.83 1.67
N ILE A 916 -7.32 12.46 2.19
CA ILE A 916 -8.04 13.57 1.54
C ILE A 916 -7.61 14.91 2.18
N SER A 917 -6.94 15.79 1.42
CA SER A 917 -6.63 17.16 1.86
C SER A 917 -7.82 18.09 1.63
N ARG A 918 -8.38 18.64 2.71
CA ARG A 918 -9.41 19.68 2.63
C ARG A 918 -8.75 20.99 2.18
N THR A 919 -9.23 21.57 1.09
CA THR A 919 -8.79 22.90 0.63
C THR A 919 -9.63 23.97 1.32
N ASP A 920 -8.97 25.01 1.84
CA ASP A 920 -9.56 26.16 2.52
C ASP A 920 -10.49 26.95 1.59
N ARG A 921 -11.76 26.53 1.48
CA ARG A 921 -12.84 27.38 0.99
C ARG A 921 -14.03 27.30 1.93
N LYS A 922 -13.96 28.11 2.98
CA LYS A 922 -15.12 28.50 3.78
C LYS A 922 -16.03 29.35 2.90
N THR A 923 -17.13 28.79 2.42
CA THR A 923 -18.22 29.57 1.84
C THR A 923 -19.32 29.69 2.88
N THR A 924 -19.70 30.92 3.19
CA THR A 924 -20.87 31.17 4.02
C THR A 924 -22.11 31.16 3.13
N VAL A 925 -23.05 30.27 3.44
CA VAL A 925 -24.35 30.20 2.74
C VAL A 925 -25.44 30.59 3.73
N ARG A 926 -26.35 31.45 3.28
CA ARG A 926 -27.46 31.94 4.08
C ARG A 926 -28.57 30.88 4.06
N ARG A 927 -28.86 30.25 5.20
CA ARG A 927 -30.06 29.41 5.40
C ARG A 927 -30.88 30.03 6.53
N ASN A 928 -32.17 30.24 6.29
CA ASN A 928 -33.14 30.76 7.27
C ASN A 928 -32.66 32.03 8.00
N ASP A 929 -32.20 33.03 7.23
CA ASP A 929 -31.74 34.34 7.72
C ASP A 929 -30.52 34.37 8.65
N LYS A 930 -29.78 33.27 8.81
CA LYS A 930 -28.45 33.29 9.43
C LYS A 930 -27.35 32.84 8.46
N LEU A 931 -26.20 33.50 8.56
CA LEU A 931 -24.97 33.15 7.85
C LEU A 931 -24.33 31.95 8.56
N VAL A 932 -24.27 30.80 7.88
CA VAL A 932 -23.60 29.59 8.36
C VAL A 932 -22.39 29.32 7.48
N SER A 933 -21.23 29.05 8.07
CA SER A 933 -20.02 28.68 7.31
C SER A 933 -20.05 27.20 6.94
N VAL A 934 -19.93 26.90 5.64
CA VAL A 934 -19.87 25.53 5.11
C VAL A 934 -18.52 25.33 4.44
N ASN A 935 -17.87 24.20 4.75
CA ASN A 935 -16.66 23.73 4.06
C ASN A 935 -17.07 23.08 2.73
N SER A 936 -16.68 23.68 1.61
CA SER A 936 -17.31 23.44 0.30
C SER A 936 -17.02 22.10 -0.38
N ASN A 937 -16.18 21.23 0.20
CA ASN A 937 -15.72 20.02 -0.47
C ASN A 937 -16.25 18.70 0.10
N LEU A 938 -17.22 18.71 1.03
CA LEU A 938 -17.97 17.49 1.37
C LEU A 938 -19.50 17.56 1.18
N ASP A 939 -20.13 18.74 1.12
CA ASP A 939 -21.61 18.83 1.12
C ASP A 939 -22.26 19.53 -0.10
N SER A 940 -21.50 19.85 -1.16
CA SER A 940 -22.06 20.61 -2.29
C SER A 940 -22.53 19.76 -3.47
N THR A 941 -22.19 18.47 -3.54
CA THR A 941 -22.53 17.60 -4.68
C THR A 941 -23.88 16.93 -4.48
N LYS A 942 -24.93 17.48 -5.10
CA LYS A 942 -26.25 16.84 -5.12
C LYS A 942 -26.28 15.69 -6.13
N PHE A 943 -26.40 14.46 -5.62
CA PHE A 943 -26.72 13.28 -6.42
C PHE A 943 -28.23 13.15 -6.61
N ALA A 944 -28.65 12.59 -7.75
CA ALA A 944 -30.06 12.48 -8.12
C ALA A 944 -30.44 11.02 -8.36
N VAL A 945 -31.62 10.60 -7.89
CA VAL A 945 -32.13 9.25 -8.16
C VAL A 945 -32.69 9.22 -9.56
N ASN A 946 -32.09 8.41 -10.42
CA ASN A 946 -32.64 8.12 -11.73
C ASN A 946 -32.70 6.60 -11.91
N ALA A 947 -33.83 6.00 -11.56
CA ALA A 947 -33.98 4.54 -11.55
C ALA A 947 -33.86 3.91 -12.95
N ASN A 948 -34.11 4.70 -14.00
CA ASN A 948 -34.10 4.28 -15.39
C ASN A 948 -32.76 4.58 -16.10
N ASP A 949 -31.86 5.33 -15.46
CA ASP A 949 -30.50 5.56 -15.96
C ASP A 949 -29.74 4.22 -16.00
N ASN A 950 -28.73 4.16 -16.84
CA ASN A 950 -27.82 3.03 -16.86
C ASN A 950 -26.90 3.11 -15.64
N HIS A 951 -26.75 2.00 -14.92
CA HIS A 951 -25.95 1.93 -13.71
C HIS A 951 -24.69 1.10 -13.92
N LYS A 952 -23.66 1.46 -13.17
CA LYS A 952 -22.40 0.76 -13.02
C LYS A 952 -22.36 0.12 -11.65
N PHE A 953 -21.64 -1.00 -11.54
CA PHE A 953 -21.20 -1.49 -10.23
C PHE A 953 -19.75 -1.06 -10.01
N ILE A 954 -19.49 -0.51 -8.83
CA ILE A 954 -18.17 -0.04 -8.42
C ILE A 954 -17.70 -0.90 -7.25
N LEU A 955 -16.44 -1.34 -7.31
CA LEU A 955 -15.74 -1.95 -6.19
C LEU A 955 -14.40 -1.25 -5.98
N LEU A 956 -14.28 -0.54 -4.86
CA LEU A 956 -13.07 0.11 -4.39
C LEU A 956 -12.33 -0.80 -3.41
N VAL A 957 -11.05 -1.02 -3.64
CA VAL A 957 -10.17 -1.83 -2.81
C VAL A 957 -8.83 -1.13 -2.58
N PRO A 958 -8.12 -1.36 -1.47
CA PRO A 958 -6.87 -0.68 -1.19
C PRO A 958 -5.80 -1.08 -2.21
N ALA A 959 -5.12 -0.08 -2.79
CA ALA A 959 -4.25 -0.24 -3.95
C ALA A 959 -3.07 -1.21 -3.72
N ARG A 960 -2.68 -1.41 -2.45
CA ARG A 960 -1.53 -2.22 -2.04
C ARG A 960 -1.88 -3.50 -1.27
N LYS A 961 -3.17 -3.73 -0.97
CA LYS A 961 -3.63 -4.90 -0.19
C LYS A 961 -4.31 -5.97 -1.04
N VAL A 962 -4.68 -5.66 -2.29
CA VAL A 962 -5.47 -6.55 -3.16
C VAL A 962 -4.83 -6.70 -4.53
N ASN A 963 -4.76 -7.95 -5.02
CA ASN A 963 -4.40 -8.21 -6.40
C ASN A 963 -5.58 -7.84 -7.32
N ILE A 964 -5.60 -6.59 -7.81
CA ILE A 964 -6.68 -6.08 -8.66
C ILE A 964 -6.81 -6.83 -10.00
N GLY A 965 -5.71 -7.37 -10.53
CA GLY A 965 -5.75 -8.14 -11.78
C GLY A 965 -6.53 -9.43 -11.61
N LYS A 966 -6.30 -10.15 -10.51
CA LYS A 966 -7.05 -11.34 -10.14
C LYS A 966 -8.50 -11.01 -9.84
N LEU A 967 -8.75 -10.00 -9.01
CA LEU A 967 -10.12 -9.59 -8.64
C LEU A 967 -10.97 -9.16 -9.85
N ARG A 968 -10.38 -8.43 -10.80
CA ARG A 968 -11.03 -8.09 -12.07
C ARG A 968 -11.41 -9.35 -12.85
N THR A 969 -10.51 -10.33 -12.90
CA THR A 969 -10.72 -11.60 -13.61
C THR A 969 -11.82 -12.42 -12.95
N ASP A 970 -11.86 -12.46 -11.62
CA ASP A 970 -12.89 -13.18 -10.87
C ASP A 970 -14.27 -12.53 -11.05
N ILE A 971 -14.35 -11.19 -11.03
CA ILE A 971 -15.60 -10.46 -11.32
C ILE A 971 -16.06 -10.64 -12.77
N PHE A 972 -15.11 -10.68 -13.73
CA PHE A 972 -15.43 -10.96 -15.13
C PHE A 972 -15.89 -12.42 -15.34
N ASN A 973 -15.35 -13.37 -14.56
CA ASN A 973 -15.76 -14.76 -14.63
C ASN A 973 -17.12 -15.02 -13.98
N HIS A 974 -17.50 -14.23 -12.96
CA HIS A 974 -18.84 -14.26 -12.36
C HIS A 974 -19.92 -13.96 -13.40
N ASP A 975 -19.69 -12.93 -14.22
CA ASP A 975 -20.60 -12.57 -15.30
C ASP A 975 -19.87 -11.99 -16.51
N LYS A 976 -19.73 -12.82 -17.55
CA LYS A 976 -19.00 -12.52 -18.78
C LYS A 976 -19.76 -11.58 -19.72
N ASP A 977 -21.05 -11.34 -19.45
CA ASP A 977 -21.88 -10.47 -20.27
C ASP A 977 -21.57 -8.97 -20.00
N PHE A 978 -20.84 -8.66 -18.93
CA PHE A 978 -20.46 -7.28 -18.57
C PHE A 978 -18.98 -6.97 -18.77
N THR A 979 -18.69 -5.71 -19.11
CA THR A 979 -17.31 -5.23 -19.25
C THR A 979 -16.76 -4.81 -17.90
N VAL A 980 -15.69 -5.47 -17.47
CA VAL A 980 -15.00 -5.17 -16.21
C VAL A 980 -13.72 -4.39 -16.50
N LEU A 981 -13.71 -3.13 -16.10
CA LEU A 981 -12.56 -2.23 -16.20
C LEU A 981 -11.84 -2.12 -14.86
N ARG A 982 -10.53 -1.96 -14.93
CA ARG A 982 -9.70 -1.53 -13.80
C ARG A 982 -9.40 -0.05 -13.99
N ASP A 983 -9.45 0.68 -12.90
CA ASP A 983 -9.05 2.07 -12.85
C ASP A 983 -8.48 2.38 -11.46
N GLN A 984 -7.85 3.54 -11.31
CA GLN A 984 -7.37 4.02 -10.03
C GLN A 984 -8.28 5.15 -9.55
N TYR A 985 -8.91 4.99 -8.39
CA TYR A 985 -9.78 6.04 -7.84
C TYR A 985 -8.95 7.15 -7.21
N ASP A 986 -7.92 6.80 -6.44
CA ASP A 986 -6.90 7.71 -5.91
C ASP A 986 -5.60 6.92 -5.58
N ASP A 987 -4.63 7.56 -4.93
CA ASP A 987 -3.34 6.95 -4.60
C ASP A 987 -3.45 5.72 -3.67
N ASP A 988 -4.56 5.58 -2.95
CA ASP A 988 -4.78 4.54 -1.94
C ASP A 988 -5.86 3.53 -2.31
N LEU A 989 -6.77 3.87 -3.22
CA LEU A 989 -7.87 3.02 -3.67
C LEU A 989 -7.80 2.74 -5.17
N ASN A 990 -7.73 1.45 -5.45
CA ASN A 990 -7.96 0.88 -6.76
C ASN A 990 -9.46 0.66 -6.99
N MET A 991 -9.94 0.89 -8.21
CA MET A 991 -11.35 0.78 -8.58
C MET A 991 -11.57 -0.27 -9.66
N ILE A 992 -12.55 -1.14 -9.44
CA ILE A 992 -13.10 -2.00 -10.47
C ILE A 992 -14.47 -1.45 -10.84
N VAL A 993 -14.68 -1.25 -12.15
CA VAL A 993 -15.92 -0.74 -12.71
C VAL A 993 -16.52 -1.80 -13.62
N VAL A 994 -17.69 -2.29 -13.25
CA VAL A 994 -18.52 -3.12 -14.13
C VAL A 994 -19.48 -2.18 -14.84
N ASN A 995 -19.28 -2.01 -16.14
CA ASN A 995 -20.04 -1.07 -16.94
C ASN A 995 -21.34 -1.68 -17.47
N ASN A 996 -22.35 -0.83 -17.64
CA ASN A 996 -23.62 -1.13 -18.31
C ASN A 996 -24.43 -2.24 -17.66
N VAL A 997 -24.56 -2.20 -16.34
CA VAL A 997 -25.31 -3.19 -15.55
C VAL A 997 -26.83 -3.03 -15.74
N GLY A 998 -27.28 -1.90 -16.29
CA GLY A 998 -28.68 -1.65 -16.63
C GLY A 998 -29.38 -0.70 -15.65
N SER A 999 -30.70 -0.81 -15.55
CA SER A 999 -31.52 -0.01 -14.63
C SER A 999 -31.13 -0.23 -13.17
N LYS A 1000 -31.64 0.63 -12.29
CA LYS A 1000 -31.43 0.49 -10.84
C LYS A 1000 -31.81 -0.90 -10.32
N ALA A 1001 -32.88 -1.51 -10.83
CA ALA A 1001 -33.34 -2.82 -10.41
C ALA A 1001 -32.37 -3.93 -10.87
N GLU A 1002 -31.94 -3.89 -12.12
CA GLU A 1002 -30.98 -4.84 -12.70
C GLU A 1002 -29.62 -4.74 -12.01
N ALA A 1003 -29.14 -3.52 -11.77
CA ALA A 1003 -27.86 -3.30 -11.11
C ALA A 1003 -27.88 -3.67 -9.62
N MET A 1004 -28.99 -3.48 -8.92
CA MET A 1004 -29.16 -4.00 -7.56
C MET A 1004 -29.32 -5.53 -7.53
N SER A 1005 -29.84 -6.15 -8.58
CA SER A 1005 -29.83 -7.61 -8.74
C SER A 1005 -28.41 -8.14 -8.92
N TYR A 1006 -27.65 -7.54 -9.84
CA TYR A 1006 -26.23 -7.85 -10.06
C TYR A 1006 -25.40 -7.66 -8.78
N PHE A 1007 -25.56 -6.53 -8.09
CA PHE A 1007 -24.92 -6.26 -6.81
C PHE A 1007 -25.20 -7.37 -5.80
N ARG A 1008 -26.46 -7.77 -5.63
CA ARG A 1008 -26.87 -8.82 -4.67
C ARG A 1008 -26.39 -10.22 -5.04
N ASN A 1009 -26.19 -10.51 -6.32
CA ASN A 1009 -25.65 -11.79 -6.78
C ASN A 1009 -24.13 -11.85 -6.63
N LEU A 1010 -23.44 -10.77 -7.03
CA LEU A 1010 -21.98 -10.69 -6.98
C LEU A 1010 -21.47 -10.75 -5.52
N ILE A 1011 -22.12 -10.06 -4.57
CA ILE A 1011 -21.73 -10.10 -3.14
C ILE A 1011 -21.85 -11.49 -2.48
N LYS A 1012 -22.60 -12.42 -3.10
CA LYS A 1012 -22.76 -13.80 -2.62
C LYS A 1012 -21.74 -14.76 -3.25
N ASP A 1013 -20.96 -14.31 -4.23
CA ASP A 1013 -19.95 -15.15 -4.87
C ASP A 1013 -18.68 -15.23 -4.01
N GLU A 1014 -18.49 -16.39 -3.38
CA GLU A 1014 -17.33 -16.67 -2.54
C GLU A 1014 -16.00 -16.57 -3.32
N SER A 1015 -15.98 -16.82 -4.63
CA SER A 1015 -14.76 -16.74 -5.42
C SER A 1015 -14.21 -15.32 -5.53
N VAL A 1016 -15.11 -14.32 -5.56
CA VAL A 1016 -14.79 -12.89 -5.61
C VAL A 1016 -14.52 -12.35 -4.21
N TYR A 1017 -15.37 -12.66 -3.22
CA TYR A 1017 -15.31 -12.03 -1.90
C TYR A 1017 -14.44 -12.74 -0.86
N ALA A 1018 -14.03 -14.00 -1.05
CA ALA A 1018 -13.09 -14.67 -0.15
C ALA A 1018 -11.73 -13.95 -0.08
N GLN A 1019 -11.33 -13.29 -1.17
CA GLN A 1019 -10.09 -12.52 -1.25
C GLN A 1019 -10.19 -11.16 -0.53
N LEU A 1020 -11.41 -10.71 -0.29
CA LEU A 1020 -11.74 -9.43 0.33
C LEU A 1020 -12.10 -9.57 1.82
N ALA A 1021 -12.09 -10.79 2.35
CA ALA A 1021 -12.55 -11.10 3.72
C ALA A 1021 -11.83 -10.33 4.84
N ASN A 1022 -10.56 -9.93 4.61
CA ASN A 1022 -9.74 -9.15 5.56
C ASN A 1022 -9.25 -7.83 4.95
N VAL A 1023 -10.00 -7.30 3.98
CA VAL A 1023 -9.63 -6.08 3.26
C VAL A 1023 -10.78 -5.10 3.35
N GLU A 1024 -10.53 -3.88 3.80
CA GLU A 1024 -11.52 -2.81 3.72
C GLU A 1024 -11.81 -2.47 2.25
N TYR A 1025 -12.99 -2.86 1.75
CA TYR A 1025 -13.47 -2.51 0.42
C TYR A 1025 -14.77 -1.71 0.50
N ARG A 1026 -15.14 -1.05 -0.58
CA ARG A 1026 -16.46 -0.42 -0.74
C ARG A 1026 -17.04 -0.86 -2.06
N ASN A 1027 -18.31 -1.28 -2.07
CA ASN A 1027 -19.03 -1.56 -3.28
C ASN A 1027 -20.37 -0.83 -3.29
N PHE A 1028 -20.80 -0.40 -4.46
CA PHE A 1028 -22.08 0.25 -4.63
C PHE A 1028 -22.47 0.26 -6.10
N VAL A 1029 -23.75 0.51 -6.33
CA VAL A 1029 -24.30 0.74 -7.64
C VAL A 1029 -24.41 2.24 -7.86
N ILE A 1030 -24.03 2.71 -9.04
CA ILE A 1030 -24.06 4.13 -9.37
C ILE A 1030 -24.57 4.39 -10.77
N SER A 1031 -25.49 5.33 -10.91
CA SER A 1031 -25.99 5.74 -12.23
C SER A 1031 -24.89 6.44 -13.02
N GLU A 1032 -24.95 6.41 -14.35
CA GLU A 1032 -23.97 7.06 -15.24
C GLU A 1032 -23.84 8.56 -14.91
N GLU A 1033 -24.98 9.23 -14.67
CA GLU A 1033 -25.00 10.64 -14.29
C GLU A 1033 -24.23 10.89 -12.98
N ASN A 1034 -24.46 10.05 -11.97
CA ASN A 1034 -23.83 10.21 -10.68
C ASN A 1034 -22.37 9.75 -10.69
N PHE A 1035 -21.99 8.80 -11.55
CA PHE A 1035 -20.62 8.32 -11.68
C PHE A 1035 -19.65 9.42 -12.08
N ASN A 1036 -20.04 10.29 -13.02
CA ASN A 1036 -19.21 11.43 -13.41
C ASN A 1036 -19.00 12.41 -12.24
N LYS A 1037 -20.05 12.66 -11.44
CA LYS A 1037 -19.96 13.52 -10.24
C LYS A 1037 -19.06 12.87 -9.17
N PHE A 1038 -19.27 11.58 -8.91
CA PHE A 1038 -18.51 10.78 -7.96
C PHE A 1038 -17.02 10.70 -8.32
N TYR A 1039 -16.71 10.37 -9.58
CA TYR A 1039 -15.35 10.10 -10.03
C TYR A 1039 -14.50 11.38 -10.17
N ILE A 1040 -15.09 12.47 -10.67
CA ILE A 1040 -14.39 13.76 -10.88
C ILE A 1040 -14.26 14.53 -9.56
N SER A 1041 -15.31 14.57 -8.75
CA SER A 1041 -15.31 15.34 -7.49
C SER A 1041 -14.77 14.56 -6.29
N LYS A 1042 -14.40 13.28 -6.48
CA LYS A 1042 -13.90 12.36 -5.44
C LYS A 1042 -14.82 12.29 -4.21
N THR A 1043 -16.13 12.32 -4.45
CA THR A 1043 -17.19 12.44 -3.44
C THR A 1043 -17.71 11.07 -2.99
N LEU A 1044 -16.82 10.22 -2.49
CA LEU A 1044 -17.15 8.85 -2.07
C LEU A 1044 -18.19 8.82 -0.95
N PHE A 1045 -17.95 9.50 0.18
CA PHE A 1045 -18.86 9.44 1.32
C PHE A 1045 -20.24 10.05 1.03
N PRO A 1046 -20.35 11.25 0.41
CA PRO A 1046 -21.65 11.79 0.02
C PRO A 1046 -22.41 10.87 -0.97
N TYR A 1047 -21.68 10.12 -1.81
CA TYR A 1047 -22.30 9.14 -2.69
C TYR A 1047 -22.76 7.89 -1.96
N LEU A 1048 -21.98 7.38 -1.00
CA LEU A 1048 -22.37 6.23 -0.18
C LEU A 1048 -23.61 6.52 0.66
N ASP A 1049 -23.72 7.73 1.22
CA ASP A 1049 -24.92 8.17 1.93
C ASP A 1049 -26.13 8.22 0.99
N PHE A 1050 -25.96 8.83 -0.18
CA PHE A 1050 -26.99 8.83 -1.22
C PHE A 1050 -27.38 7.41 -1.69
N PHE A 1051 -26.41 6.51 -1.88
CA PHE A 1051 -26.64 5.12 -2.28
C PHE A 1051 -27.42 4.38 -1.21
N LYS A 1052 -27.05 4.51 0.05
CA LYS A 1052 -27.74 3.89 1.18
C LYS A 1052 -29.20 4.33 1.26
N GLU A 1053 -29.45 5.65 1.28
CA GLU A 1053 -30.80 6.22 1.39
C GLU A 1053 -31.70 5.81 0.23
N ASN A 1054 -31.15 5.76 -0.99
CA ASN A 1054 -31.97 5.65 -2.19
C ASN A 1054 -31.99 4.26 -2.81
N TYR A 1055 -31.02 3.38 -2.53
CA TYR A 1055 -30.91 2.05 -3.13
C TYR A 1055 -31.07 0.91 -2.12
N LEU A 1056 -30.72 1.13 -0.84
CA LEU A 1056 -30.78 0.08 0.19
C LEU A 1056 -32.00 0.22 1.11
N ASN A 1057 -32.42 1.45 1.45
CA ASN A 1057 -33.48 1.69 2.44
C ASN A 1057 -34.92 1.60 1.89
N ASN A 1058 -35.11 1.44 0.58
CA ASN A 1058 -36.43 1.48 -0.06
C ASN A 1058 -37.11 0.09 -0.18
N GLU A 1059 -36.94 -0.78 0.82
CA GLU A 1059 -37.75 -2.00 0.96
C GLU A 1059 -38.94 -1.75 1.90
N LYS A 1060 -40.00 -1.14 1.37
CA LYS A 1060 -41.37 -1.49 1.78
C LYS A 1060 -42.02 -2.27 0.65
N THR A 1061 -42.33 -3.51 0.98
CA THR A 1061 -42.81 -4.61 0.15
C THR A 1061 -44.15 -4.25 -0.52
N GLU A 1062 -44.24 -4.40 -1.84
CA GLU A 1062 -45.49 -4.85 -2.45
C GLU A 1062 -45.44 -6.37 -2.62
N VAL A 1063 -46.39 -7.02 -1.96
CA VAL A 1063 -46.61 -8.45 -2.00
C VAL A 1063 -47.31 -8.80 -3.31
N VAL A 1064 -46.67 -9.60 -4.16
CA VAL A 1064 -47.39 -10.45 -5.11
C VAL A 1064 -47.23 -11.90 -4.65
N LYS A 1065 -48.35 -12.47 -4.19
CA LYS A 1065 -48.48 -13.89 -3.83
C LYS A 1065 -48.35 -14.79 -5.07
N PRO A 1066 -47.93 -16.05 -4.86
CA PRO A 1066 -47.40 -16.92 -5.90
C PRO A 1066 -48.49 -17.46 -6.82
N LYS A 1067 -48.28 -17.35 -8.14
CA LYS A 1067 -48.94 -18.19 -9.13
C LYS A 1067 -47.89 -19.07 -9.81
N GLU A 1068 -47.99 -20.35 -9.44
CA GLU A 1068 -47.85 -21.56 -10.25
C GLU A 1068 -46.63 -21.73 -11.16
N LYS A 1069 -45.90 -22.82 -10.88
CA LYS A 1069 -45.19 -23.60 -11.88
C LYS A 1069 -46.04 -23.74 -13.15
N LEU A 1070 -45.55 -23.17 -14.24
CA LEU A 1070 -45.69 -23.74 -15.56
C LEU A 1070 -44.31 -23.67 -16.21
N VAL A 1071 -43.65 -24.82 -16.27
CA VAL A 1071 -42.81 -25.11 -17.43
C VAL A 1071 -43.75 -25.02 -18.63
N GLN A 1072 -43.68 -23.94 -19.41
CA GLN A 1072 -44.19 -24.01 -20.77
C GLN A 1072 -43.03 -24.40 -21.67
N GLU A 1073 -43.06 -25.65 -22.12
CA GLU A 1073 -42.54 -25.96 -23.43
C GLU A 1073 -43.15 -24.97 -24.45
N GLY A 1074 -42.30 -24.26 -25.19
CA GLY A 1074 -42.61 -23.77 -26.53
C GLY A 1074 -43.52 -22.55 -26.69
N ILE A 1075 -43.31 -21.45 -25.95
CA ILE A 1075 -44.01 -20.17 -26.25
C ILE A 1075 -43.61 -19.64 -27.64
N TYR A 1076 -42.31 -19.67 -27.95
CA TYR A 1076 -41.76 -19.26 -29.25
C TYR A 1076 -41.22 -20.48 -29.99
N THR A 1077 -41.49 -20.56 -31.29
CA THR A 1077 -41.11 -21.70 -32.14
C THR A 1077 -40.04 -21.29 -33.13
N TYR A 1078 -38.94 -22.06 -33.24
CA TYR A 1078 -37.87 -21.75 -34.21
C TYR A 1078 -38.16 -22.43 -35.55
N LYS A 1079 -38.35 -21.63 -36.59
CA LYS A 1079 -38.47 -22.09 -37.99
C LYS A 1079 -37.59 -21.21 -38.86
N GLU A 1080 -36.67 -21.80 -39.63
CA GLU A 1080 -35.66 -21.01 -40.36
C GLU A 1080 -36.19 -20.40 -41.67
N GLU A 1081 -37.08 -21.10 -42.36
CA GLU A 1081 -37.52 -20.80 -43.73
C GLU A 1081 -38.78 -19.91 -43.81
N VAL A 1082 -39.32 -19.46 -42.67
CA VAL A 1082 -40.46 -18.53 -42.63
C VAL A 1082 -39.99 -17.07 -42.74
N PRO A 1083 -40.84 -16.12 -43.13
CA PRO A 1083 -40.48 -14.70 -43.12
C PRO A 1083 -40.01 -14.23 -41.74
N HIS A 1084 -38.96 -13.42 -41.72
CA HIS A 1084 -38.38 -12.84 -40.51
C HIS A 1084 -38.24 -11.32 -40.63
N TYR A 1085 -38.31 -10.65 -39.49
CA TYR A 1085 -38.24 -9.21 -39.37
C TYR A 1085 -37.09 -8.82 -38.46
N PHE A 1086 -36.51 -7.66 -38.72
CA PHE A 1086 -35.70 -6.97 -37.72
C PHE A 1086 -36.66 -6.17 -36.84
N ALA A 1087 -36.60 -6.38 -35.54
CA ALA A 1087 -37.39 -5.67 -34.55
C ALA A 1087 -36.50 -4.75 -33.72
N LEU A 1088 -36.97 -3.52 -33.50
CA LEU A 1088 -36.38 -2.53 -32.60
C LEU A 1088 -37.48 -2.04 -31.66
N VAL A 1089 -37.44 -2.48 -30.40
CA VAL A 1089 -38.35 -2.03 -29.34
C VAL A 1089 -37.71 -0.87 -28.60
N TYR A 1090 -38.43 0.24 -28.42
CA TYR A 1090 -37.92 1.44 -27.75
C TYR A 1090 -39.03 2.18 -26.99
N SER A 1091 -38.65 2.93 -25.95
CA SER A 1091 -39.58 3.80 -25.22
C SER A 1091 -39.99 5.00 -26.08
N THR A 1092 -41.24 5.43 -25.99
CA THR A 1092 -41.76 6.59 -26.74
C THR A 1092 -41.28 7.93 -26.20
N ASP A 1093 -40.81 7.98 -24.95
CA ASP A 1093 -40.42 9.24 -24.29
C ASP A 1093 -39.16 9.85 -24.90
N ASN A 1094 -39.20 11.12 -25.27
CA ASN A 1094 -38.06 11.88 -25.81
C ASN A 1094 -37.37 11.27 -27.05
N VAL A 1095 -38.03 10.36 -27.77
CA VAL A 1095 -37.50 9.81 -29.03
C VAL A 1095 -37.99 10.62 -30.22
N ASN A 1096 -37.04 11.08 -31.05
CA ASN A 1096 -37.39 11.66 -32.35
C ASN A 1096 -37.77 10.57 -33.36
N LYS A 1097 -39.00 10.06 -33.25
CA LYS A 1097 -39.55 8.96 -34.06
C LYS A 1097 -39.44 9.22 -35.57
N LYS A 1098 -39.67 10.46 -36.02
CA LYS A 1098 -39.55 10.81 -37.45
C LYS A 1098 -38.12 10.66 -37.94
N GLN A 1099 -37.13 11.08 -37.15
CA GLN A 1099 -35.72 10.93 -37.48
C GLN A 1099 -35.30 9.46 -37.48
N LEU A 1100 -35.73 8.67 -36.49
CA LEU A 1100 -35.46 7.23 -36.42
C LEU A 1100 -35.99 6.49 -37.65
N VAL A 1101 -37.29 6.65 -37.94
CA VAL A 1101 -37.95 5.96 -39.06
C VAL A 1101 -37.35 6.40 -40.40
N ASN A 1102 -37.06 7.69 -40.58
CA ASN A 1102 -36.46 8.19 -41.81
C ASN A 1102 -35.00 7.73 -41.98
N GLY A 1103 -34.23 7.63 -40.88
CA GLY A 1103 -32.87 7.10 -40.90
C GLY A 1103 -32.86 5.65 -41.36
N ILE A 1104 -33.70 4.81 -40.76
CA ILE A 1104 -33.79 3.39 -41.13
C ILE A 1104 -34.35 3.24 -42.56
N LYS A 1105 -35.34 4.04 -42.98
CA LYS A 1105 -35.84 4.04 -44.37
C LYS A 1105 -34.76 4.42 -45.40
N LYS A 1106 -33.89 5.38 -45.09
CA LYS A 1106 -32.77 5.78 -45.95
C LYS A 1106 -31.68 4.70 -46.01
N TYR A 1107 -31.49 3.95 -44.93
CA TYR A 1107 -30.55 2.84 -44.89
C TYR A 1107 -31.04 1.60 -45.66
N ASN A 1108 -32.36 1.41 -45.74
CA ASN A 1108 -32.97 0.25 -46.38
C ASN A 1108 -32.90 0.29 -47.91
N THR A 1109 -32.77 -0.88 -48.52
CA THR A 1109 -32.94 -1.03 -49.97
C THR A 1109 -34.41 -0.89 -50.35
N LYS A 1110 -34.69 -0.53 -51.61
CA LYS A 1110 -36.06 -0.23 -52.10
C LYS A 1110 -37.09 -1.35 -51.86
N SER A 1111 -36.65 -2.59 -51.63
CA SER A 1111 -37.53 -3.73 -51.33
C SER A 1111 -37.91 -3.86 -49.86
N LEU A 1112 -37.13 -3.36 -48.89
CA LEU A 1112 -37.41 -3.51 -47.46
C LEU A 1112 -38.34 -2.40 -46.96
N LYS A 1113 -39.33 -2.76 -46.15
CA LYS A 1113 -40.34 -1.82 -45.61
C LYS A 1113 -40.11 -1.59 -44.13
N VAL A 1114 -40.41 -0.40 -43.66
CA VAL A 1114 -40.34 -0.02 -42.23
C VAL A 1114 -41.75 0.25 -41.72
N GLU A 1115 -42.16 -0.50 -40.71
CA GLU A 1115 -43.43 -0.36 -40.00
C GLU A 1115 -43.15 -0.02 -38.53
N VAL A 1116 -44.04 0.73 -37.87
CA VAL A 1116 -43.98 0.96 -36.43
C VAL A 1116 -45.33 0.62 -35.83
N ARG A 1117 -45.34 -0.19 -34.78
CA ARG A 1117 -46.56 -0.59 -34.04
C ARG A 1117 -46.40 -0.19 -32.58
N ALA A 1118 -47.50 0.17 -31.93
CA ALA A 1118 -47.53 0.31 -30.48
C ALA A 1118 -47.40 -1.09 -29.85
N LEU A 1119 -46.48 -1.24 -28.89
CA LEU A 1119 -46.32 -2.46 -28.13
C LEU A 1119 -47.14 -2.39 -26.83
N ASP A 1120 -47.08 -1.24 -26.15
CA ASP A 1120 -47.91 -0.88 -24.99
C ASP A 1120 -48.03 0.65 -24.86
N GLU A 1121 -48.52 1.15 -23.72
CA GLU A 1121 -48.75 2.57 -23.46
C GLU A 1121 -47.49 3.44 -23.60
N ASN A 1122 -46.30 2.88 -23.35
CA ASN A 1122 -45.04 3.64 -23.26
C ASN A 1122 -43.94 3.14 -24.22
N ARG A 1123 -44.20 2.08 -25.00
CA ARG A 1123 -43.21 1.46 -25.88
C ARG A 1123 -43.76 1.19 -27.27
N GLU A 1124 -42.91 1.40 -28.26
CA GLU A 1124 -43.18 1.08 -29.66
C GLU A 1124 -42.17 0.05 -30.19
N ILE A 1125 -42.62 -0.73 -31.17
CA ILE A 1125 -41.77 -1.64 -31.93
C ILE A 1125 -41.68 -1.18 -33.38
N LEU A 1126 -40.47 -0.90 -33.85
CA LEU A 1126 -40.15 -0.65 -35.24
C LEU A 1126 -39.70 -1.95 -35.90
N LEU A 1127 -40.38 -2.32 -36.99
CA LEU A 1127 -40.16 -3.54 -37.74
C LEU A 1127 -39.63 -3.21 -39.13
N VAL A 1128 -38.55 -3.88 -39.52
CA VAL A 1128 -38.12 -3.91 -40.92
C VAL A 1128 -38.51 -5.24 -41.52
N THR A 1129 -39.39 -5.19 -42.52
CA THR A 1129 -40.08 -6.35 -43.09
C THR A 1129 -39.65 -6.61 -44.55
N ASN A 1130 -40.22 -7.65 -45.15
CA ASN A 1130 -39.93 -8.16 -46.50
C ASN A 1130 -38.61 -8.94 -46.66
N MET A 1131 -38.16 -9.61 -45.58
CA MET A 1131 -37.07 -10.59 -45.62
C MET A 1131 -37.64 -12.01 -45.56
N ARG A 1132 -37.20 -12.88 -46.48
CA ARG A 1132 -37.88 -14.16 -46.75
C ARG A 1132 -37.59 -15.25 -45.72
N ASN A 1133 -36.44 -15.19 -45.07
CA ASN A 1133 -35.98 -16.21 -44.12
C ASN A 1133 -34.99 -15.63 -43.12
N LYS A 1134 -34.63 -16.43 -42.12
CA LYS A 1134 -33.71 -16.08 -41.03
C LYS A 1134 -32.34 -15.61 -41.56
N LYS A 1135 -31.83 -16.23 -42.62
CA LYS A 1135 -30.51 -15.86 -43.18
C LYS A 1135 -30.48 -14.41 -43.65
N GLN A 1136 -31.50 -13.98 -44.39
CA GLN A 1136 -31.61 -12.58 -44.82
C GLN A 1136 -31.77 -11.62 -43.63
N ALA A 1137 -32.60 -11.98 -42.66
CA ALA A 1137 -32.83 -11.14 -41.48
C ALA A 1137 -31.61 -11.01 -40.57
N MET A 1138 -30.82 -12.08 -40.39
CA MET A 1138 -29.58 -12.04 -39.62
C MET A 1138 -28.46 -11.28 -40.33
N MET A 1139 -28.39 -11.35 -41.68
CA MET A 1139 -27.46 -10.52 -42.45
C MET A 1139 -27.80 -9.04 -42.28
N TYR A 1140 -29.08 -8.68 -42.40
CA TYR A 1140 -29.54 -7.33 -42.18
C TYR A 1140 -29.31 -6.87 -40.74
N PHE A 1141 -29.64 -7.69 -39.74
CA PHE A 1141 -29.39 -7.43 -38.31
C PHE A 1141 -27.92 -7.11 -38.05
N ARG A 1142 -26.99 -7.96 -38.52
CA ARG A 1142 -25.55 -7.71 -38.35
C ARG A 1142 -25.08 -6.43 -39.03
N ALA A 1143 -25.62 -6.12 -40.20
CA ALA A 1143 -25.27 -4.91 -40.93
C ALA A 1143 -25.80 -3.65 -40.22
N ILE A 1144 -27.08 -3.64 -39.85
CA ILE A 1144 -27.71 -2.43 -39.28
C ILE A 1144 -27.16 -2.09 -37.90
N VAL A 1145 -26.97 -3.07 -37.01
CA VAL A 1145 -26.51 -2.83 -35.62
C VAL A 1145 -25.09 -2.26 -35.54
N THR A 1146 -24.27 -2.42 -36.59
CA THR A 1146 -22.95 -1.79 -36.67
C THR A 1146 -23.01 -0.30 -37.00
N ASN A 1147 -24.14 0.20 -37.49
CA ASN A 1147 -24.35 1.59 -37.84
C ASN A 1147 -25.01 2.36 -36.68
N ARG A 1148 -24.20 2.70 -35.67
CA ARG A 1148 -24.65 3.34 -34.42
C ARG A 1148 -25.44 4.64 -34.65
N MET A 1149 -25.13 5.40 -35.69
CA MET A 1149 -25.84 6.65 -36.02
C MET A 1149 -27.33 6.44 -36.32
N LEU A 1150 -27.73 5.26 -36.82
CA LEU A 1150 -29.15 4.96 -37.06
C LEU A 1150 -29.95 4.80 -35.77
N PHE A 1151 -29.28 4.49 -34.66
CA PHE A 1151 -29.90 4.30 -33.35
C PHE A 1151 -29.75 5.53 -32.46
N GLU A 1152 -29.03 6.58 -32.87
CA GLU A 1152 -28.87 7.85 -32.12
C GLU A 1152 -30.21 8.41 -31.59
N PRO A 1153 -31.33 8.40 -32.37
CA PRO A 1153 -32.61 8.91 -31.86
C PRO A 1153 -33.20 8.09 -30.70
N VAL A 1154 -32.78 6.83 -30.55
CA VAL A 1154 -33.19 5.94 -29.46
C VAL A 1154 -32.05 5.63 -28.48
N GLU A 1155 -30.82 6.10 -28.71
CA GLU A 1155 -29.64 5.78 -27.89
C GLU A 1155 -29.76 6.31 -26.46
N LYS A 1156 -30.50 7.41 -26.30
CA LYS A 1156 -30.78 8.03 -25.00
C LYS A 1156 -31.97 7.41 -24.26
N VAL A 1157 -32.62 6.41 -24.86
CA VAL A 1157 -33.68 5.63 -24.22
C VAL A 1157 -33.33 4.15 -24.25
N ASN A 1158 -33.94 3.37 -23.36
CA ASN A 1158 -33.78 1.93 -23.42
C ASN A 1158 -34.40 1.39 -24.71
N TYR A 1159 -33.57 0.81 -25.57
CA TYR A 1159 -34.00 0.07 -26.74
C TYR A 1159 -33.43 -1.36 -26.75
N ARG A 1160 -34.14 -2.26 -27.42
CA ARG A 1160 -33.72 -3.65 -27.67
C ARG A 1160 -33.94 -3.96 -29.14
N ASN A 1161 -33.01 -4.68 -29.76
CA ASN A 1161 -33.18 -5.16 -31.12
C ASN A 1161 -32.90 -6.65 -31.22
N PHE A 1162 -33.62 -7.31 -32.13
CA PHE A 1162 -33.53 -8.74 -32.36
C PHE A 1162 -34.15 -9.11 -33.71
N VAL A 1163 -33.95 -10.35 -34.16
CA VAL A 1163 -34.67 -10.90 -35.31
C VAL A 1163 -35.84 -11.75 -34.82
N ILE A 1164 -37.01 -11.56 -35.43
CA ILE A 1164 -38.24 -12.26 -35.07
C ILE A 1164 -38.96 -12.79 -36.30
N SER A 1165 -39.36 -14.05 -36.29
CA SER A 1165 -40.21 -14.63 -37.34
C SER A 1165 -41.62 -14.05 -37.27
N ASP A 1166 -42.31 -13.99 -38.40
CA ASP A 1166 -43.71 -13.51 -38.47
C ASP A 1166 -44.63 -14.19 -37.44
N GLU A 1167 -44.59 -15.51 -37.34
CA GLU A 1167 -45.39 -16.28 -36.37
C GLU A 1167 -45.08 -15.91 -34.90
N ASN A 1168 -43.80 -15.72 -34.57
CA ASN A 1168 -43.39 -15.35 -33.21
C ASN A 1168 -43.68 -13.87 -32.90
N LEU A 1169 -43.81 -13.01 -33.91
CA LEU A 1169 -44.18 -11.61 -33.70
C LEU A 1169 -45.59 -11.53 -33.11
N ASP A 1170 -46.54 -12.32 -33.60
CA ASP A 1170 -47.91 -12.32 -33.06
C ASP A 1170 -47.97 -12.79 -31.59
N VAL A 1171 -47.10 -13.73 -31.22
CA VAL A 1171 -46.94 -14.17 -29.83
C VAL A 1171 -46.29 -13.06 -29.01
N PHE A 1172 -45.22 -12.45 -29.53
CA PHE A 1172 -44.48 -11.38 -28.87
C PHE A 1172 -45.34 -10.13 -28.64
N MET A 1173 -46.21 -9.77 -29.58
CA MET A 1173 -47.12 -8.63 -29.42
C MET A 1173 -48.19 -8.87 -28.35
N LYS A 1174 -48.45 -10.12 -27.93
CA LYS A 1174 -49.34 -10.46 -26.81
C LYS A 1174 -48.60 -10.52 -25.48
N ASP A 1175 -47.38 -11.05 -25.48
CA ASP A 1175 -46.54 -11.21 -24.31
C ASP A 1175 -45.88 -9.89 -23.87
N GLY A 1176 -45.49 -9.05 -24.84
CA GLY A 1176 -45.01 -7.68 -24.61
C GLY A 1176 -43.66 -7.57 -23.90
N ASP A 1177 -42.99 -8.68 -23.57
CA ASP A 1177 -41.72 -8.70 -22.85
C ASP A 1177 -40.52 -9.06 -23.76
N PRO A 1178 -39.67 -8.08 -24.11
CA PRO A 1178 -38.42 -8.31 -24.84
C PRO A 1178 -37.46 -9.29 -24.17
N ALA A 1179 -37.47 -9.40 -22.84
CA ALA A 1179 -36.51 -10.24 -22.11
C ALA A 1179 -36.72 -11.72 -22.39
N ILE A 1180 -37.97 -12.18 -22.37
CA ILE A 1180 -38.34 -13.57 -22.62
C ILE A 1180 -38.00 -13.95 -24.07
N TYR A 1181 -38.31 -13.08 -25.03
CA TYR A 1181 -37.96 -13.33 -26.44
C TYR A 1181 -36.44 -13.29 -26.69
N LEU A 1182 -35.69 -12.46 -25.98
CA LEU A 1182 -34.24 -12.37 -26.14
C LEU A 1182 -33.51 -13.63 -25.66
N GLU A 1183 -34.01 -14.34 -24.64
CA GLU A 1183 -33.47 -15.65 -24.25
C GLU A 1183 -33.67 -16.69 -25.37
N PHE A 1184 -34.86 -16.70 -25.97
CA PHE A 1184 -35.16 -17.55 -27.14
C PHE A 1184 -34.28 -17.17 -28.34
N PHE A 1185 -34.11 -15.87 -28.61
CA PHE A 1185 -33.25 -15.35 -29.67
C PHE A 1185 -31.78 -15.73 -29.47
N LYS A 1186 -31.23 -15.57 -28.25
CA LYS A 1186 -29.86 -15.97 -27.90
C LYS A 1186 -29.63 -17.46 -28.11
N LYS A 1187 -30.61 -18.29 -27.75
CA LYS A 1187 -30.51 -19.76 -27.86
C LYS A 1187 -30.54 -20.28 -29.31
N TRP A 1188 -31.32 -19.66 -30.20
CA TRP A 1188 -31.59 -20.23 -31.52
C TRP A 1188 -31.06 -19.41 -32.71
N TYR A 1189 -30.83 -18.11 -32.56
CA TYR A 1189 -30.37 -17.24 -33.66
C TYR A 1189 -28.90 -16.80 -33.54
N LEU A 1190 -28.32 -16.82 -32.33
CA LEU A 1190 -26.95 -16.36 -32.05
C LEU A 1190 -25.94 -17.48 -31.76
N LYS A 1191 -26.33 -18.74 -31.94
CA LYS A 1191 -25.40 -19.88 -31.91
C LYS A 1191 -24.58 -20.00 -33.18
#